data_AF-A0AA38HNL4-F1
#
_entry.id   AF-A0AA38HNL4-F1
#
_cell.length_a   1.000
_cell.length_b   1.000
_cell.length_c   1.000
_cell.angle_alpha   90.00
_cell.angle_beta   90.00
_cell.angle_gamma   90.00
#
_symmetry.space_group_name_H-M   'P 1'
#
loop_
_entity.id
_entity.type
_entity.pdbx_description
1 polymer ?
#
loop_
_entity_poly.entity_id
_entity_poly.type
_entity_poly.pdbx_seq_one_letter_code
_entity_poly.pdbx_strand_id
1 'polypeptide(L)'
;MSPEIKQIQQIKFHLQDKEYTVNVEEVTPNTSLNTYIRKTLQLTGTKGVCHEGGCGACIVVLYSKDVNTDKDIYLAVNSCLIPLLSCNGWRIYTIEGIGDPVKGYHVIQQTLANFNGTQCGVCSPGMVMNMYALYESGKLTMKEVENAFGGNICRCTGYRPILSAFKSLCTDASPELLGQYPDIEDLKMCKKDKCEKKCPTKCDRANKEPFYHQLADSRWMKVYSLSDLLSVLRTAGKASYKLVAGNTAQGVFSSYGGSADIYVDVMSVPELKVHEFVDTTYVLGANTSLAIAMELFTEVGKEKPQFAYLTQLANHIDLVANVPVRNTGTIAGNLMIKHDNHHFPSDIFLILETVGAKLTITDTDAQEVQMSPKDFLNYDMTLKVVKTIVFPSYNVDNVKYVSYKIMPRAQNTHANVNAGFLFQFNTNGTLDSARIVYGNINPTFAHASETEKLLTGKNLFDNAVLQQAFASLLDELTCDLIPPDPSPEYRKQLAVALFYKAVLSIAPADKLSPKNQSGGPILERPISTGVQDYETNTSLYPLTQAVPKIEALAQTSGQAQYIHDLPDVPHQLFGTLILADAPPNSIIKNIDASKALEIEGIVAFYSKDDIPGKNNFMPLDFFKEEEEIFCSGRVLYHHQPIGILVGNSQAVVQSAISLIEATYDPPTVAPLLTVRQILKEGRTDRIHDGKTIQPTRKGTDITHVIKGTFDVYQQYHFHMESQCCSVVPNENGIDIYPSSQWMDQIQIAVSKMLEIPSNKINVTVRRLGGAFGGKISRNGLVSCATALAAWKLHKPVKVYMSLTDNMHALGKRFPFSTDYEVGLNNQGIIQYMTCTHYSDLGSISNENPAQIIVLDFKGSYVNDTFKLDMKSVNTDTHHNTWTRAPGSTEALGSIEAIMEHCAMELDMDPIELRKANFPQDSPISEYIDELTTWAEIDKRKQSILTFNKENRWKKKGLSVVPMTYFFGPFGPWVRFCFSTEAIK
;
A
#
# COMPACT_ATOMS: atom_id res chain seq x y z
N MET A 1 32.17 28.58 -25.65
CA MET A 1 32.19 29.25 -24.33
C MET A 1 31.01 28.68 -23.56
N SER A 2 31.27 27.92 -22.49
CA SER A 2 30.21 27.39 -21.63
C SER A 2 29.49 28.59 -21.00
N PRO A 3 28.15 28.69 -21.05
CA PRO A 3 27.47 29.71 -20.28
C PRO A 3 27.83 29.50 -18.80
N GLU A 4 28.35 30.53 -18.14
CA GLU A 4 28.57 30.48 -16.69
C GLU A 4 27.23 30.31 -15.99
N ILE A 5 26.85 29.06 -15.70
CA ILE A 5 25.65 28.72 -14.94
C ILE A 5 25.84 29.33 -13.56
N LYS A 6 24.92 30.18 -13.13
CA LYS A 6 25.07 30.95 -11.90
C LYS A 6 24.90 30.06 -10.67
N GLN A 7 25.78 30.20 -9.68
CA GLN A 7 25.58 29.61 -8.37
C GLN A 7 24.54 30.40 -7.57
N ILE A 8 23.58 29.72 -6.97
CA ILE A 8 22.62 30.29 -6.01
C ILE A 8 22.73 29.52 -4.70
N GLN A 9 22.77 30.22 -3.57
CA GLN A 9 22.92 29.62 -2.23
C GLN A 9 21.58 29.33 -1.54
N GLN A 10 20.47 29.76 -2.13
CA GLN A 10 19.14 29.70 -1.52
C GLN A 10 18.09 29.21 -2.51
N ILE A 11 17.16 28.40 -2.02
CA ILE A 11 15.89 28.14 -2.70
C ILE A 11 14.79 28.95 -2.04
N LYS A 12 13.82 29.40 -2.85
CA LYS A 12 12.65 30.13 -2.38
C LYS A 12 11.39 29.44 -2.85
N PHE A 13 10.48 29.15 -1.95
CA PHE A 13 9.18 28.59 -2.29
C PHE A 13 8.12 29.13 -1.33
N HIS A 14 6.86 29.00 -1.69
CA HIS A 14 5.75 29.48 -0.88
C HIS A 14 5.01 28.32 -0.25
N LEU A 15 4.73 28.42 1.06
CA LEU A 15 3.63 27.68 1.65
C LEU A 15 2.45 28.63 1.77
N GLN A 16 1.40 28.34 1.01
CA GLN A 16 0.25 29.23 0.84
C GLN A 16 0.77 30.60 0.34
N ASP A 17 0.55 31.67 1.11
CA ASP A 17 1.01 33.02 0.75
C ASP A 17 2.34 33.42 1.40
N LYS A 18 2.93 32.56 2.24
CA LYS A 18 4.19 32.86 2.94
C LYS A 18 5.38 32.28 2.19
N GLU A 19 6.31 33.15 1.80
CA GLU A 19 7.61 32.74 1.25
C GLU A 19 8.50 32.16 2.35
N TYR A 20 9.18 31.06 2.01
CA TYR A 20 10.22 30.42 2.80
C TYR A 20 11.50 30.42 1.96
N THR A 21 12.59 30.89 2.57
CA THR A 21 13.93 30.82 2.01
C THR A 21 14.70 29.73 2.74
N VAL A 22 15.32 28.82 2.01
CA VAL A 22 16.13 27.73 2.57
C VAL A 22 17.55 27.87 2.08
N ASN A 23 18.52 27.84 2.99
CA ASN A 23 19.94 27.78 2.63
C ASN A 23 20.28 26.36 2.20
N VAL A 24 20.98 26.22 1.07
CA VAL A 24 21.27 24.89 0.51
C VAL A 24 22.28 24.10 1.35
N GLU A 25 23.06 24.76 2.20
CA GLU A 25 23.97 24.14 3.16
C GLU A 25 23.24 23.35 4.27
N GLU A 26 21.96 23.64 4.48
CA GLU A 26 21.14 22.99 5.52
C GLU A 26 20.42 21.72 5.02
N VAL A 27 20.57 21.38 3.73
CA VAL A 27 19.81 20.29 3.09
C VAL A 27 20.69 19.45 2.17
N THR A 28 20.21 18.24 1.87
CA THR A 28 20.86 17.30 0.95
C THR A 28 20.00 17.10 -0.29
N PRO A 29 20.52 16.50 -1.38
CA PRO A 29 19.70 16.14 -2.54
C PRO A 29 18.50 15.24 -2.20
N ASN A 30 18.61 14.48 -1.10
CA ASN A 30 17.59 13.53 -0.65
C ASN A 30 16.60 14.14 0.37
N THR A 31 16.79 15.40 0.78
CA THR A 31 15.84 16.06 1.69
C THR A 31 14.49 16.24 0.98
N SER A 32 13.49 15.45 1.37
CA SER A 32 12.14 15.56 0.82
C SER A 32 11.41 16.80 1.35
N LEU A 33 10.44 17.29 0.57
CA LEU A 33 9.53 18.34 0.99
C LEU A 33 8.78 17.96 2.28
N ASN A 34 8.38 16.69 2.43
CA ASN A 34 7.73 16.20 3.65
C ASN A 34 8.64 16.34 4.88
N THR A 35 9.91 15.93 4.74
CA THR A 35 10.91 16.02 5.81
C THR A 35 11.08 17.48 6.24
N TYR A 36 11.24 18.40 5.28
CA TYR A 36 11.43 19.82 5.57
C TYR A 36 10.21 20.45 6.27
N ILE A 37 9.00 20.20 5.76
CA ILE A 37 7.73 20.69 6.35
C ILE A 37 7.60 20.22 7.81
N ARG A 38 7.87 18.93 8.06
CA ARG A 38 7.68 18.34 9.40
C ARG A 38 8.78 18.68 10.38
N LYS A 39 10.05 18.61 9.96
CA LYS A 39 11.22 18.70 10.85
C LYS A 39 11.75 20.12 10.99
N THR A 40 11.79 20.89 9.91
CA THR A 40 12.32 22.25 9.94
C THR A 40 11.22 23.27 10.23
N LEU A 41 10.07 23.16 9.57
CA LEU A 41 8.96 24.10 9.77
C LEU A 41 8.01 23.72 10.92
N GLN A 42 8.16 22.50 11.46
CA GLN A 42 7.31 21.95 12.53
C GLN A 42 5.80 21.92 12.21
N LEU A 43 5.47 21.84 10.92
CA LEU A 43 4.10 21.64 10.41
C LEU A 43 3.86 20.13 10.26
N THR A 44 3.38 19.50 11.33
CA THR A 44 3.32 18.04 11.44
C THR A 44 2.01 17.42 10.96
N GLY A 45 1.07 18.22 10.45
CA GLY A 45 -0.21 17.78 9.91
C GLY A 45 -0.06 16.90 8.69
N THR A 46 0.85 17.24 7.76
CA THR A 46 1.24 16.35 6.67
C THR A 46 2.05 15.16 7.24
N LYS A 47 1.56 13.93 7.08
CA LYS A 47 2.16 12.74 7.73
C LYS A 47 3.17 12.05 6.80
N GLY A 48 4.26 11.54 7.38
CA GLY A 48 5.21 10.63 6.71
C GLY A 48 5.01 9.21 7.22
N VAL A 49 4.59 8.28 6.34
CA VAL A 49 4.23 6.90 6.71
C VAL A 49 5.03 5.89 5.88
N CYS A 50 4.70 5.73 4.59
CA CYS A 50 5.39 4.76 3.72
C CYS A 50 6.63 5.33 3.05
N HIS A 51 6.71 6.66 2.82
CA HIS A 51 7.78 7.31 2.04
C HIS A 51 7.95 6.82 0.58
N GLU A 52 7.07 5.94 0.11
CA GLU A 52 7.09 5.36 -1.25
C GLU A 52 5.98 5.91 -2.17
N GLY A 53 5.19 6.89 -1.73
CA GLY A 53 4.05 7.43 -2.51
C GLY A 53 2.81 6.52 -2.61
N GLY A 54 2.84 5.33 -1.98
CA GLY A 54 1.74 4.35 -2.04
C GLY A 54 0.57 4.57 -1.07
N CYS A 55 0.76 5.31 0.04
CA CYS A 55 -0.27 5.44 1.09
C CYS A 55 -1.09 6.75 1.07
N GLY A 56 -0.58 7.80 0.41
CA GLY A 56 -1.26 9.10 0.29
C GLY A 56 -1.33 9.96 1.57
N ALA A 57 -0.75 9.53 2.70
CA ALA A 57 -0.80 10.30 3.96
C ALA A 57 0.02 11.62 3.92
N CYS A 58 0.97 11.71 2.99
CA CYS A 58 1.88 12.84 2.80
C CYS A 58 1.43 13.82 1.72
N ILE A 59 0.19 13.72 1.23
CA ILE A 59 -0.27 14.57 0.12
C ILE A 59 -0.30 16.04 0.54
N VAL A 60 0.25 16.89 -0.32
CA VAL A 60 0.14 18.35 -0.33
C VAL A 60 -0.34 18.78 -1.71
N VAL A 61 -0.73 20.04 -1.87
CA VAL A 61 -1.22 20.55 -3.17
C VAL A 61 -0.27 21.57 -3.75
N LEU A 62 0.24 21.28 -4.94
CA LEU A 62 1.02 22.21 -5.75
C LEU A 62 0.07 23.11 -6.53
N TYR A 63 0.20 24.42 -6.34
CA TYR A 63 -0.45 25.43 -7.16
C TYR A 63 0.48 25.91 -8.27
N SER A 64 -0.05 25.98 -9.48
CA SER A 64 0.62 26.61 -10.61
C SER A 64 -0.40 27.28 -11.53
N LYS A 65 0.08 28.08 -12.47
CA LYS A 65 -0.74 28.65 -13.55
C LYS A 65 -0.32 28.05 -14.87
N ASP A 66 -1.30 27.65 -15.66
CA ASP A 66 -1.06 27.23 -17.03
C ASP A 66 -0.43 28.37 -17.84
N VAL A 67 0.65 28.08 -18.56
CA VAL A 67 1.44 29.12 -19.25
C VAL A 67 0.68 29.69 -20.45
N ASN A 68 -0.22 28.92 -21.06
CA ASN A 68 -0.92 29.29 -22.29
C ASN A 68 -2.30 29.89 -22.03
N THR A 69 -3.01 29.40 -21.01
CA THR A 69 -4.40 29.73 -20.70
C THR A 69 -4.56 30.61 -19.46
N ASP A 70 -3.50 30.81 -18.67
CA ASP A 70 -3.50 31.51 -17.37
C ASP A 70 -4.48 30.91 -16.34
N LYS A 71 -4.94 29.67 -16.57
CA LYS A 71 -5.83 28.93 -15.68
C LYS A 71 -5.07 28.44 -14.45
N ASP A 72 -5.70 28.53 -13.28
CA ASP A 72 -5.18 27.95 -12.05
C ASP A 72 -5.19 26.41 -12.13
N ILE A 73 -4.08 25.78 -11.74
CA ILE A 73 -3.90 24.33 -11.69
C ILE A 73 -3.53 23.94 -10.26
N TYR A 74 -4.30 23.02 -9.68
CA TYR A 74 -4.09 22.45 -8.35
C TYR A 74 -3.78 20.96 -8.45
N LEU A 75 -2.54 20.57 -8.19
CA LEU A 75 -2.08 19.19 -8.30
C LEU A 75 -1.82 18.59 -6.92
N ALA A 76 -2.52 17.50 -6.59
CA ALA A 76 -2.13 16.68 -5.46
C ALA A 76 -0.78 16.00 -5.74
N VAL A 77 0.18 16.10 -4.81
CA VAL A 77 1.52 15.50 -4.94
C VAL A 77 1.95 14.84 -3.63
N ASN A 78 2.69 13.73 -3.72
CA ASN A 78 3.24 13.06 -2.53
C ASN A 78 4.50 13.78 -2.05
N SER A 79 4.39 14.64 -1.03
CA SER A 79 5.53 15.43 -0.52
C SER A 79 6.74 14.58 -0.08
N CYS A 80 6.55 13.29 0.24
CA CYS A 80 7.65 12.39 0.59
C CYS A 80 8.56 12.02 -0.59
N LEU A 81 8.08 12.14 -1.84
CA LEU A 81 8.85 11.84 -3.05
C LEU A 81 9.40 13.10 -3.73
N ILE A 82 8.93 14.28 -3.36
CA ILE A 82 9.37 15.55 -3.95
C ILE A 82 10.67 16.00 -3.27
N PRO A 83 11.80 16.12 -4.00
CA PRO A 83 13.01 16.73 -3.47
C PRO A 83 12.76 18.21 -3.19
N LEU A 84 13.17 18.70 -2.01
CA LEU A 84 12.96 20.09 -1.63
C LEU A 84 13.63 21.06 -2.63
N LEU A 85 14.80 20.70 -3.16
CA LEU A 85 15.56 21.51 -4.13
C LEU A 85 14.82 21.71 -5.46
N SER A 86 13.87 20.84 -5.81
CA SER A 86 12.99 21.02 -6.97
C SER A 86 11.88 22.07 -6.74
N CYS A 87 11.63 22.47 -5.49
CA CYS A 87 10.53 23.37 -5.14
C CYS A 87 10.84 24.85 -5.36
N ASN A 88 12.00 25.23 -5.91
CA ASN A 88 12.31 26.64 -6.15
C ASN A 88 11.25 27.29 -7.07
N GLY A 89 10.61 28.35 -6.58
CA GLY A 89 9.50 29.05 -7.22
C GLY A 89 8.13 28.40 -7.07
N TRP A 90 8.01 27.26 -6.35
CA TRP A 90 6.74 26.57 -6.18
C TRP A 90 5.86 27.26 -5.14
N ARG A 91 4.54 27.08 -5.27
CA ARG A 91 3.56 27.42 -4.24
C ARG A 91 2.82 26.16 -3.81
N ILE A 92 2.88 25.84 -2.53
CA ILE A 92 2.39 24.59 -1.97
C ILE A 92 1.35 24.88 -0.86
N TYR A 93 0.26 24.13 -0.87
CA TYR A 93 -0.78 24.14 0.16
C TYR A 93 -0.65 22.88 1.03
N THR A 94 -0.61 23.09 2.35
CA THR A 94 -0.56 22.05 3.39
C THR A 94 -1.87 22.00 4.15
N ILE A 95 -2.07 20.99 5.01
CA ILE A 95 -3.33 20.83 5.73
C ILE A 95 -3.59 21.96 6.73
N GLU A 96 -2.53 22.48 7.36
CA GLU A 96 -2.57 23.63 8.25
C GLU A 96 -2.85 24.94 7.49
N GLY A 97 -2.53 24.95 6.19
CA GLY A 97 -2.69 26.10 5.32
C GLY A 97 -4.13 26.40 4.94
N ILE A 98 -5.00 25.39 4.89
CA ILE A 98 -6.37 25.53 4.38
C ILE A 98 -7.41 25.84 5.48
N GLY A 99 -7.11 25.57 6.75
CA GLY A 99 -8.03 25.83 7.84
C GLY A 99 -7.58 25.23 9.18
N ASP A 100 -7.95 25.90 10.27
CA ASP A 100 -7.60 25.58 11.65
C ASP A 100 -8.65 26.20 12.64
N PRO A 101 -8.61 25.95 13.96
CA PRO A 101 -9.58 26.49 14.90
C PRO A 101 -9.54 28.01 15.06
N VAL A 102 -8.43 28.67 14.69
CA VAL A 102 -8.26 30.13 14.80
C VAL A 102 -8.80 30.82 13.55
N LYS A 103 -8.47 30.31 12.36
CA LYS A 103 -8.93 30.85 11.05
C LYS A 103 -10.32 30.38 10.65
N GLY A 104 -10.78 29.28 11.24
CA GLY A 104 -11.93 28.52 10.77
C GLY A 104 -11.47 27.32 9.93
N TYR A 105 -12.13 26.18 10.12
CA TYR A 105 -11.86 24.97 9.35
C TYR A 105 -12.40 25.09 7.93
N HIS A 106 -11.68 24.53 6.97
CA HIS A 106 -12.14 24.40 5.60
C HIS A 106 -13.36 23.48 5.52
N VAL A 107 -14.26 23.72 4.55
CA VAL A 107 -15.46 22.89 4.38
C VAL A 107 -15.11 21.40 4.27
N ILE A 108 -14.07 21.05 3.52
CA ILE A 108 -13.61 19.65 3.37
C ILE A 108 -13.16 19.04 4.71
N GLN A 109 -12.51 19.81 5.58
CA GLN A 109 -12.09 19.34 6.91
C GLN A 109 -13.31 19.06 7.80
N GLN A 110 -14.31 19.94 7.76
CA GLN A 110 -15.56 19.82 8.52
C GLN A 110 -16.41 18.67 7.99
N THR A 111 -16.62 18.58 6.68
CA THR A 111 -17.41 17.53 6.04
C THR A 111 -16.84 16.15 6.37
N LEU A 112 -15.52 15.95 6.27
CA LEU A 112 -14.91 14.68 6.63
C LEU A 112 -15.09 14.33 8.12
N ALA A 113 -15.01 15.32 9.01
CA ALA A 113 -15.21 15.13 10.44
C ALA A 113 -16.68 14.77 10.77
N ASN A 114 -17.63 15.51 10.20
CA ASN A 114 -19.07 15.38 10.47
C ASN A 114 -19.65 14.07 9.95
N PHE A 115 -19.12 13.54 8.86
CA PHE A 115 -19.52 12.24 8.29
C PHE A 115 -18.83 11.04 8.96
N ASN A 116 -18.11 11.24 10.08
CA ASN A 116 -17.33 10.21 10.75
C ASN A 116 -16.28 9.56 9.81
N GLY A 117 -15.75 10.33 8.86
CA GLY A 117 -14.72 9.91 7.91
C GLY A 117 -13.32 9.79 8.52
N THR A 118 -13.18 9.96 9.84
CA THR A 118 -11.91 9.85 10.56
C THR A 118 -12.05 8.99 11.82
N GLN A 119 -11.09 8.09 12.06
CA GLN A 119 -11.01 7.26 13.26
C GLN A 119 -9.64 7.42 13.94
N CYS A 120 -8.58 6.71 13.51
CA CYS A 120 -7.25 6.91 14.10
C CYS A 120 -6.68 8.29 13.77
N GLY A 121 -6.96 8.82 12.57
CA GLY A 121 -6.68 10.19 12.11
C GLY A 121 -5.41 10.40 11.27
N VAL A 122 -4.50 9.41 11.18
CA VAL A 122 -3.21 9.58 10.47
C VAL A 122 -3.39 9.81 8.96
N CYS A 123 -4.33 9.12 8.33
CA CYS A 123 -4.59 9.29 6.89
C CYS A 123 -5.43 10.53 6.56
N SER A 124 -6.12 11.10 7.55
CA SER A 124 -7.14 12.14 7.33
C SER A 124 -6.59 13.40 6.66
N PRO A 125 -5.40 13.94 7.04
CA PRO A 125 -4.80 15.07 6.33
C PRO A 125 -4.57 14.81 4.84
N GLY A 126 -4.04 13.64 4.48
CA GLY A 126 -3.82 13.26 3.07
C GLY A 126 -5.13 13.09 2.29
N MET A 127 -6.19 12.59 2.94
CA MET A 127 -7.53 12.52 2.34
C MET A 127 -8.08 13.92 2.04
N VAL A 128 -7.98 14.83 3.01
CA VAL A 128 -8.44 16.22 2.86
C VAL A 128 -7.65 16.94 1.76
N MET A 129 -6.32 16.82 1.73
CA MET A 129 -5.51 17.51 0.73
C MET A 129 -5.71 16.97 -0.69
N ASN A 130 -5.97 15.66 -0.85
CA ASN A 130 -6.33 15.12 -2.16
C ASN A 130 -7.69 15.66 -2.62
N MET A 131 -8.69 15.67 -1.72
CA MET A 131 -10.00 16.27 -2.02
C MET A 131 -9.89 17.77 -2.32
N TYR A 132 -9.00 18.49 -1.62
CA TYR A 132 -8.78 19.91 -1.84
C TYR A 132 -8.28 20.21 -3.25
N ALA A 133 -7.32 19.43 -3.77
CA ALA A 133 -6.86 19.57 -5.16
C ALA A 133 -8.00 19.38 -6.18
N LEU A 134 -8.85 18.37 -5.96
CA LEU A 134 -10.02 18.13 -6.81
C LEU A 134 -11.01 19.29 -6.71
N TYR A 135 -11.35 19.71 -5.50
CA TYR A 135 -12.36 20.74 -5.22
C TYR A 135 -12.01 22.08 -5.86
N GLU A 136 -10.73 22.48 -5.83
CA GLU A 136 -10.25 23.71 -6.46
C GLU A 136 -10.16 23.60 -7.99
N SER A 137 -10.13 22.39 -8.56
CA SER A 137 -10.02 22.18 -10.01
C SER A 137 -11.34 22.41 -10.77
N GLY A 138 -12.48 22.49 -10.08
CA GLY A 138 -13.77 22.89 -10.67
C GLY A 138 -14.95 22.00 -10.29
N LYS A 139 -15.89 21.80 -11.24
CA LYS A 139 -17.07 20.95 -11.02
C LYS A 139 -16.65 19.48 -10.95
N LEU A 140 -17.08 18.79 -9.90
CA LEU A 140 -16.74 17.40 -9.61
C LEU A 140 -17.96 16.49 -9.74
N THR A 141 -17.73 15.28 -10.26
CA THR A 141 -18.66 14.15 -10.22
C THR A 141 -18.30 13.15 -9.14
N MET A 142 -19.26 12.35 -8.67
CA MET A 142 -19.00 11.29 -7.69
C MET A 142 -18.00 10.23 -8.21
N LYS A 143 -17.97 10.00 -9.53
CA LYS A 143 -17.05 9.06 -10.18
C LYS A 143 -15.59 9.53 -10.10
N GLU A 144 -15.36 10.81 -10.40
CA GLU A 144 -14.02 11.41 -10.32
C GLU A 144 -13.49 11.39 -8.89
N VAL A 145 -14.35 11.68 -7.91
CA VAL A 145 -14.02 11.55 -6.49
C VAL A 145 -13.60 10.12 -6.17
N GLU A 146 -14.39 9.09 -6.48
CA GLU A 146 -14.00 7.70 -6.20
C GLU A 146 -12.65 7.31 -6.83
N ASN A 147 -12.44 7.68 -8.09
CA ASN A 147 -11.22 7.34 -8.83
C ASN A 147 -9.98 8.03 -8.24
N ALA A 148 -10.11 9.25 -7.73
CA ALA A 148 -8.98 10.02 -7.22
C ALA A 148 -8.40 9.48 -5.91
N PHE A 149 -9.16 8.72 -5.12
CA PHE A 149 -8.70 8.18 -3.81
C PHE A 149 -7.99 6.82 -3.90
N GLY A 150 -7.71 6.28 -5.10
CA GLY A 150 -6.96 5.03 -5.27
C GLY A 150 -5.55 5.05 -4.64
N GLY A 151 -5.00 6.24 -4.37
CA GLY A 151 -3.70 6.45 -3.71
C GLY A 151 -3.75 6.71 -2.20
N ASN A 152 -4.94 6.79 -1.59
CA ASN A 152 -5.10 7.10 -0.17
C ASN A 152 -5.53 5.86 0.61
N ILE A 153 -4.65 5.35 1.48
CA ILE A 153 -4.93 4.15 2.27
C ILE A 153 -5.52 4.53 3.63
N CYS A 154 -6.66 3.92 3.97
CA CYS A 154 -7.23 3.96 5.31
C CYS A 154 -7.46 2.55 5.85
N ARG A 155 -6.91 2.27 7.04
CA ARG A 155 -7.07 0.96 7.70
C ARG A 155 -8.29 0.89 8.63
N CYS A 156 -8.90 2.03 8.97
CA CYS A 156 -9.88 2.11 10.06
C CYS A 156 -11.34 2.20 9.59
N THR A 157 -11.63 3.08 8.62
CA THR A 157 -13.01 3.52 8.34
C THR A 157 -13.78 2.64 7.37
N GLY A 158 -13.10 1.76 6.64
CA GLY A 158 -13.71 1.01 5.53
C GLY A 158 -14.09 1.89 4.32
N TYR A 159 -13.55 3.12 4.23
CA TYR A 159 -13.76 4.11 3.17
C TYR A 159 -15.17 4.66 2.99
N ARG A 160 -16.23 3.92 3.32
CA ARG A 160 -17.63 4.34 3.15
C ARG A 160 -17.91 5.75 3.68
N PRO A 161 -17.63 6.10 4.96
CA PRO A 161 -17.92 7.45 5.45
C PRO A 161 -17.06 8.53 4.77
N ILE A 162 -15.84 8.22 4.33
CA ILE A 162 -14.97 9.15 3.59
C ILE A 162 -15.58 9.47 2.23
N LEU A 163 -15.99 8.43 1.49
CA LEU A 163 -16.62 8.60 0.18
C LEU A 163 -17.98 9.29 0.29
N SER A 164 -18.79 8.97 1.30
CA SER A 164 -20.03 9.71 1.58
C SER A 164 -19.76 11.21 1.81
N ALA A 165 -18.77 11.52 2.65
CA ALA A 165 -18.38 12.91 2.94
C ALA A 165 -17.95 13.68 1.69
N PHE A 166 -17.09 13.09 0.85
CA PHE A 166 -16.56 13.81 -0.31
C PHE A 166 -17.53 13.87 -1.48
N LYS A 167 -18.35 12.82 -1.68
CA LYS A 167 -19.41 12.83 -2.70
C LYS A 167 -20.52 13.82 -2.40
N SER A 168 -20.76 14.16 -1.13
CA SER A 168 -21.75 15.20 -0.77
C SER A 168 -21.34 16.59 -1.27
N LEU A 169 -20.08 16.76 -1.72
CA LEU A 169 -19.57 17.99 -2.34
C LEU A 169 -19.64 17.96 -3.87
N CYS A 170 -20.09 16.85 -4.48
CA CYS A 170 -20.17 16.70 -5.93
C CYS A 170 -21.45 17.30 -6.51
N THR A 171 -21.38 17.67 -7.79
CA THR A 171 -22.51 18.27 -8.52
C THR A 171 -23.64 17.29 -8.84
N ASP A 172 -23.34 16.00 -8.86
CA ASP A 172 -24.26 14.87 -9.10
C ASP A 172 -24.60 14.12 -7.79
N ALA A 173 -24.34 14.71 -6.62
CA ALA A 173 -24.70 14.15 -5.32
C ALA A 173 -26.22 13.91 -5.21
N SER A 174 -26.62 12.77 -4.66
CA SER A 174 -28.05 12.47 -4.49
C SER A 174 -28.65 13.23 -3.30
N PRO A 175 -29.95 13.59 -3.33
CA PRO A 175 -30.61 14.24 -2.19
C PRO A 175 -30.52 13.44 -0.89
N GLU A 176 -30.55 12.11 -0.97
CA GLU A 176 -30.45 11.22 0.20
C GLU A 176 -29.06 11.30 0.85
N LEU A 177 -28.01 11.53 0.06
CA LEU A 177 -26.66 11.74 0.58
C LEU A 177 -26.52 13.08 1.30
N LEU A 178 -27.24 14.11 0.81
CA LEU A 178 -27.26 15.45 1.39
C LEU A 178 -28.08 15.51 2.70
N GLY A 179 -29.14 14.69 2.82
CA GLY A 179 -30.05 14.69 3.98
C GLY A 179 -29.64 13.85 5.19
N GLN A 180 -28.49 13.17 5.19
CA GLN A 180 -28.06 12.28 6.29
C GLN A 180 -27.26 12.97 7.41
N TYR A 181 -26.85 14.22 7.24
CA TYR A 181 -25.97 14.97 8.15
C TYR A 181 -26.33 16.47 8.07
N PRO A 182 -25.97 17.31 9.06
CA PRO A 182 -26.39 18.72 9.10
C PRO A 182 -26.19 19.41 7.75
N ASP A 183 -27.17 20.22 7.38
CA ASP A 183 -27.30 20.81 6.05
C ASP A 183 -26.02 21.58 5.69
N ILE A 184 -25.70 21.65 4.40
CA ILE A 184 -24.59 22.51 3.91
C ILE A 184 -24.80 23.97 4.36
N GLU A 185 -26.06 24.33 4.64
CA GLU A 185 -26.54 25.61 5.15
C GLU A 185 -26.28 25.80 6.66
N ASP A 186 -26.17 24.71 7.43
CA ASP A 186 -25.79 24.72 8.86
C ASP A 186 -24.28 24.89 9.07
N LEU A 187 -23.49 24.56 8.04
CA LEU A 187 -22.08 24.90 7.99
C LEU A 187 -22.00 26.40 7.76
N LYS A 188 -21.57 27.17 8.78
CA LYS A 188 -21.16 28.57 8.58
C LYS A 188 -20.02 28.58 7.56
N MET A 189 -20.37 28.65 6.28
CA MET A 189 -19.43 28.87 5.21
C MET A 189 -18.68 30.14 5.58
N CYS A 190 -17.37 30.03 5.73
CA CYS A 190 -16.55 31.23 5.72
C CYS A 190 -16.96 31.98 4.46
N LYS A 191 -17.40 33.24 4.61
CA LYS A 191 -17.74 34.05 3.44
C LYS A 191 -16.55 33.92 2.51
N LYS A 192 -16.79 33.42 1.28
CA LYS A 192 -15.86 33.66 0.19
C LYS A 192 -15.85 35.17 0.05
N ASP A 193 -15.01 35.85 0.82
CA ASP A 193 -14.43 37.08 0.34
C ASP A 193 -13.81 36.63 -0.97
N LYS A 194 -14.48 36.99 -2.09
CA LYS A 194 -13.85 36.92 -3.39
C LYS A 194 -12.48 37.52 -3.15
N CYS A 195 -11.43 36.75 -3.40
CA CYS A 195 -10.10 37.31 -3.42
C CYS A 195 -10.05 38.25 -4.63
N GLU A 196 -10.63 39.45 -4.49
CA GLU A 196 -10.51 40.55 -5.43
C GLU A 196 -9.12 41.19 -5.33
N LYS A 197 -8.33 40.75 -4.33
CA LYS A 197 -6.89 40.96 -4.34
C LYS A 197 -6.28 40.11 -5.44
N LYS A 198 -6.20 40.70 -6.64
CA LYS A 198 -5.18 40.33 -7.63
C LYS A 198 -3.86 40.09 -6.87
N CYS A 199 -3.27 38.92 -7.09
CA CYS A 199 -1.98 38.52 -6.51
C CYS A 199 -1.04 39.74 -6.50
N PRO A 200 -0.70 40.33 -5.33
CA PRO A 200 0.05 41.59 -5.28
C PRO A 200 1.47 41.42 -5.85
N THR A 201 1.96 40.19 -5.89
CA THR A 201 3.08 39.76 -6.70
C THR A 201 2.54 39.06 -7.93
N LYS A 202 2.73 39.65 -9.13
CA LYS A 202 2.85 38.81 -10.33
C LYS A 202 3.83 37.70 -9.92
N CYS A 203 3.50 36.43 -10.13
CA CYS A 203 4.52 35.39 -10.05
C CYS A 203 5.65 35.91 -10.94
N ASP A 204 6.76 36.32 -10.34
CA ASP A 204 7.85 36.89 -11.10
C ASP A 204 8.14 35.87 -12.18
N ARG A 205 8.10 36.30 -13.44
CA ARG A 205 8.54 35.46 -14.55
C ARG A 205 9.98 35.14 -14.22
N ALA A 206 10.21 34.01 -13.55
CA ALA A 206 11.52 33.67 -13.02
C ALA A 206 12.51 33.79 -14.16
N ASN A 207 13.65 34.44 -13.90
CA ASN A 207 14.76 34.45 -14.85
C ASN A 207 14.95 33.03 -15.35
N LYS A 208 14.70 32.81 -16.64
CA LYS A 208 14.82 31.50 -17.30
C LYS A 208 16.29 31.18 -17.59
N GLU A 209 17.16 31.51 -16.63
CA GLU A 209 18.58 31.25 -16.71
C GLU A 209 18.88 30.01 -15.88
N PRO A 210 19.67 29.05 -16.41
CA PRO A 210 20.08 27.90 -15.64
C PRO A 210 20.89 28.33 -14.42
N PHE A 211 20.71 27.62 -13.31
CA PHE A 211 21.47 27.85 -12.08
C PHE A 211 21.88 26.53 -11.42
N TYR A 212 22.81 26.60 -10.47
CA TYR A 212 23.13 25.47 -9.62
C TYR A 212 23.25 25.85 -8.14
N HIS A 213 23.01 24.86 -7.30
CA HIS A 213 23.31 24.86 -5.87
C HIS A 213 24.54 23.99 -5.63
N GLN A 214 25.56 24.56 -4.99
CA GLN A 214 26.68 23.80 -4.48
C GLN A 214 26.29 23.22 -3.12
N LEU A 215 26.32 21.90 -3.01
CA LEU A 215 26.10 21.16 -1.77
C LEU A 215 27.47 20.62 -1.28
N ALA A 216 27.48 19.97 -0.12
CA ALA A 216 28.72 19.50 0.50
C ALA A 216 29.49 18.50 -0.40
N ASP A 217 28.78 17.54 -0.99
CA ASP A 217 29.32 16.43 -1.77
C ASP A 217 28.79 16.37 -3.21
N SER A 218 27.90 17.29 -3.59
CA SER A 218 27.15 17.22 -4.84
C SER A 218 26.73 18.60 -5.36
N ARG A 219 26.24 18.65 -6.59
CA ARG A 219 25.64 19.86 -7.18
C ARG A 219 24.23 19.58 -7.65
N TRP A 220 23.31 20.50 -7.35
CA TRP A 220 21.94 20.46 -7.86
C TRP A 220 21.73 21.55 -8.89
N MET A 221 21.46 21.18 -10.13
CA MET A 221 21.35 22.08 -11.27
C MET A 221 19.91 22.16 -11.74
N LYS A 222 19.43 23.38 -12.02
CA LYS A 222 18.13 23.62 -12.65
C LYS A 222 18.36 24.13 -14.06
N VAL A 223 17.73 23.47 -15.03
CA VAL A 223 17.84 23.82 -16.46
C VAL A 223 16.47 24.19 -17.02
N TYR A 224 16.47 25.05 -18.05
CA TYR A 224 15.24 25.62 -18.64
C TYR A 224 15.12 25.38 -20.15
N SER A 225 16.17 24.88 -20.80
CA SER A 225 16.16 24.47 -22.20
C SER A 225 16.87 23.13 -22.40
N LEU A 226 16.62 22.48 -23.54
CA LEU A 226 17.34 21.27 -23.92
C LEU A 226 18.83 21.57 -24.13
N SER A 227 19.16 22.74 -24.67
CA SER A 227 20.55 23.19 -24.84
C SER A 227 21.31 23.25 -23.51
N ASP A 228 20.69 23.80 -22.46
CA ASP A 228 21.29 23.84 -21.12
C ASP A 228 21.56 22.42 -20.61
N LEU A 229 20.58 21.53 -20.74
CA LEU A 229 20.69 20.14 -20.32
C LEU A 229 21.84 19.41 -21.04
N LEU A 230 21.91 19.50 -22.37
CA LEU A 230 22.98 18.87 -23.16
C LEU A 230 24.35 19.47 -22.83
N SER A 231 24.43 20.78 -22.55
CA SER A 231 25.67 21.41 -22.09
C SER A 231 26.11 20.89 -20.72
N VAL A 232 25.18 20.72 -19.78
CA VAL A 232 25.47 20.14 -18.46
C VAL A 232 25.98 18.71 -18.60
N LEU A 233 25.31 17.88 -19.40
CA LEU A 233 25.75 16.51 -19.65
C LEU A 233 27.14 16.46 -20.32
N ARG A 234 27.40 17.31 -21.32
CA ARG A 234 28.73 17.38 -21.97
C ARG A 234 29.85 17.74 -20.98
N THR A 235 29.55 18.58 -20.00
CA THR A 235 30.53 19.03 -18.99
C THR A 235 30.64 18.11 -17.78
N ALA A 236 29.69 17.18 -17.58
CA ALA A 236 29.75 16.20 -16.51
C ALA A 236 30.96 15.26 -16.65
N GLY A 237 31.43 14.98 -17.87
CA GLY A 237 32.63 14.18 -18.11
C GLY A 237 32.51 12.77 -17.51
N LYS A 238 33.34 12.47 -16.50
CA LYS A 238 33.33 11.19 -15.75
C LYS A 238 32.52 11.26 -14.44
N ALA A 239 31.95 12.41 -14.09
CA ALA A 239 31.15 12.56 -12.89
C ALA A 239 29.84 11.77 -13.01
N SER A 240 29.40 11.19 -11.90
CA SER A 240 28.08 10.56 -11.82
C SER A 240 26.99 11.64 -11.87
N TYR A 241 25.90 11.37 -12.57
CA TYR A 241 24.80 12.32 -12.70
C TYR A 241 23.43 11.64 -12.62
N LYS A 242 22.42 12.43 -12.25
CA LYS A 242 21.03 12.00 -12.20
C LYS A 242 20.10 13.05 -12.77
N LEU A 243 19.27 12.66 -13.73
CA LEU A 243 18.19 13.49 -14.22
C LEU A 243 16.98 13.36 -13.28
N VAL A 244 16.49 14.49 -12.78
CA VAL A 244 15.38 14.54 -11.84
C VAL A 244 14.18 15.22 -12.48
N ALA A 245 13.08 14.48 -12.57
CA ALA A 245 11.76 14.99 -12.92
C ALA A 245 10.80 14.78 -11.73
N GLY A 246 9.87 13.82 -11.83
CA GLY A 246 8.94 13.51 -10.74
C GLY A 246 9.54 12.78 -9.52
N ASN A 247 10.76 12.24 -9.64
CA ASN A 247 11.46 11.47 -8.59
C ASN A 247 10.66 10.27 -8.03
N THR A 248 9.63 9.80 -8.74
CA THR A 248 8.73 8.74 -8.27
C THR A 248 9.36 7.34 -8.29
N ALA A 249 10.48 7.17 -9.01
CA ALA A 249 11.28 5.94 -9.01
C ALA A 249 11.77 5.53 -7.62
N GLN A 250 12.02 6.51 -6.73
CA GLN A 250 12.43 6.28 -5.34
C GLN A 250 11.36 5.52 -4.53
N GLY A 251 10.08 5.60 -4.94
CA GLY A 251 9.01 4.83 -4.33
C GLY A 251 8.89 3.40 -4.85
N VAL A 252 9.65 3.03 -5.88
CA VAL A 252 9.71 1.65 -6.43
C VAL A 252 11.00 0.97 -6.00
N PHE A 253 12.13 1.66 -6.19
CA PHE A 253 13.45 1.20 -5.79
C PHE A 253 14.05 2.23 -4.82
N SER A 254 14.19 1.85 -3.56
CA SER A 254 14.89 2.67 -2.58
C SER A 254 16.32 2.93 -3.09
N SER A 255 16.74 4.19 -3.06
CA SER A 255 18.06 4.60 -3.57
C SER A 255 18.25 4.33 -5.07
N TYR A 256 17.17 4.44 -5.88
CA TYR A 256 17.25 4.33 -7.34
C TYR A 256 18.38 5.22 -7.91
N GLY A 257 19.36 4.60 -8.56
CA GLY A 257 20.53 5.30 -9.14
C GLY A 257 21.55 5.83 -8.13
N GLY A 258 21.42 5.53 -6.84
CA GLY A 258 22.37 5.93 -5.78
C GLY A 258 22.48 7.44 -5.56
N SER A 259 23.54 7.85 -4.86
CA SER A 259 24.01 9.23 -4.80
C SER A 259 24.74 9.60 -6.09
N ALA A 260 24.65 10.86 -6.51
CA ALA A 260 25.31 11.36 -7.70
C ALA A 260 26.05 12.68 -7.42
N ASP A 261 27.14 12.92 -8.14
CA ASP A 261 27.90 14.17 -8.05
C ASP A 261 27.07 15.36 -8.59
N ILE A 262 26.21 15.10 -9.59
CA ILE A 262 25.40 16.11 -10.28
C ILE A 262 23.94 15.66 -10.39
N TYR A 263 23.03 16.42 -9.81
CA TYR A 263 21.59 16.28 -10.02
C TYR A 263 21.11 17.36 -10.98
N VAL A 264 20.34 16.99 -12.00
CA VAL A 264 19.83 17.93 -13.01
C VAL A 264 18.31 17.88 -13.03
N ASP A 265 17.66 18.92 -12.50
CA ASP A 265 16.21 19.07 -12.53
C ASP A 265 15.74 19.51 -13.93
N VAL A 266 15.06 18.60 -14.62
CA VAL A 266 14.60 18.76 -16.01
C VAL A 266 13.11 19.09 -16.12
N MET A 267 12.41 19.34 -15.00
CA MET A 267 10.96 19.57 -15.03
C MET A 267 10.56 20.83 -15.81
N SER A 268 11.45 21.80 -15.95
CA SER A 268 11.17 23.10 -16.57
C SER A 268 11.64 23.21 -18.01
N VAL A 269 12.02 22.10 -18.65
CA VAL A 269 12.48 22.05 -20.06
C VAL A 269 11.28 21.83 -21.01
N PRO A 270 10.80 22.86 -21.74
CA PRO A 270 9.61 22.75 -22.59
C PRO A 270 9.81 21.84 -23.81
N GLU A 271 11.02 21.74 -24.36
CA GLU A 271 11.34 20.90 -25.53
C GLU A 271 11.14 19.40 -25.24
N LEU A 272 11.17 19.00 -23.98
CA LEU A 272 10.90 17.63 -23.53
C LEU A 272 9.41 17.39 -23.24
N LYS A 273 8.53 18.37 -23.48
CA LYS A 273 7.09 18.36 -23.19
C LYS A 273 6.24 18.80 -24.39
N VAL A 274 6.85 18.88 -25.57
CA VAL A 274 6.15 19.25 -26.81
C VAL A 274 5.05 18.25 -27.14
N HIS A 275 3.99 18.69 -27.83
CA HIS A 275 3.05 17.79 -28.47
C HIS A 275 2.65 18.37 -29.81
N GLU A 276 2.82 17.61 -30.89
CA GLU A 276 2.60 18.11 -32.25
C GLU A 276 2.32 16.97 -33.23
N PHE A 277 1.77 17.32 -34.39
CA PHE A 277 1.61 16.38 -35.50
C PHE A 277 2.70 16.65 -36.53
N VAL A 278 3.46 15.61 -36.88
CA VAL A 278 4.52 15.67 -37.88
C VAL A 278 4.21 14.61 -38.94
N ASP A 279 3.95 15.06 -40.17
CA ASP A 279 3.51 14.23 -41.29
C ASP A 279 2.28 13.36 -40.93
N THR A 280 2.47 12.04 -40.84
CA THR A 280 1.43 11.07 -40.47
C THR A 280 1.58 10.56 -39.04
N THR A 281 2.38 11.20 -38.21
CA THR A 281 2.69 10.77 -36.85
C THR A 281 2.28 11.81 -35.81
N TYR A 282 2.06 11.35 -34.59
CA TYR A 282 1.86 12.20 -33.43
C TYR A 282 3.10 12.13 -32.54
N VAL A 283 3.69 13.27 -32.21
CA VAL A 283 4.92 13.38 -31.42
C VAL A 283 4.58 13.93 -30.04
N LEU A 284 5.03 13.24 -28.99
CA LEU A 284 4.86 13.66 -27.59
C LEU A 284 6.22 13.74 -26.89
N GLY A 285 6.47 14.80 -26.14
CA GLY A 285 7.65 14.99 -25.33
C GLY A 285 7.73 13.96 -24.21
N ALA A 286 8.87 13.30 -24.05
CA ALA A 286 9.00 12.17 -23.15
C ALA A 286 8.96 12.58 -21.67
N ASN A 287 9.25 13.84 -21.32
CA ASN A 287 9.15 14.36 -19.95
C ASN A 287 7.73 14.84 -19.58
N THR A 288 6.72 14.48 -20.38
CA THR A 288 5.31 14.68 -20.06
C THR A 288 4.91 13.77 -18.89
N SER A 289 4.21 14.33 -17.89
CA SER A 289 3.68 13.55 -16.77
C SER A 289 2.61 12.56 -17.25
N LEU A 290 2.41 11.45 -16.56
CA LEU A 290 1.39 10.47 -16.92
C LEU A 290 -0.03 11.07 -16.90
N ALA A 291 -0.34 12.00 -15.98
CA ALA A 291 -1.63 12.68 -15.94
C ALA A 291 -1.90 13.50 -17.22
N ILE A 292 -0.97 14.37 -17.61
CA ILE A 292 -1.06 15.15 -18.86
C ILE A 292 -1.11 14.23 -20.09
N ALA A 293 -0.33 13.14 -20.10
CA ALA A 293 -0.36 12.18 -21.20
C ALA A 293 -1.76 11.55 -21.36
N MET A 294 -2.45 11.22 -20.27
CA MET A 294 -3.82 10.71 -20.32
C MET A 294 -4.81 11.71 -20.93
N GLU A 295 -4.70 12.99 -20.55
CA GLU A 295 -5.54 14.07 -21.09
C GLU A 295 -5.32 14.22 -22.59
N LEU A 296 -4.06 14.38 -23.02
CA LEU A 296 -3.69 14.54 -24.42
C LEU A 296 -4.07 13.32 -25.27
N PHE A 297 -3.84 12.10 -24.77
CA PHE A 297 -4.22 10.87 -25.47
C PHE A 297 -5.73 10.74 -25.64
N THR A 298 -6.51 11.16 -24.63
CA THR A 298 -7.98 11.16 -24.70
C THR A 298 -8.49 12.20 -25.69
N GLU A 299 -7.90 13.40 -25.70
CA GLU A 299 -8.24 14.48 -26.63
C GLU A 299 -7.91 14.07 -28.07
N VAL A 300 -6.65 13.73 -28.35
CA VAL A 300 -6.18 13.34 -29.68
C VAL A 300 -6.94 12.12 -30.20
N GLY A 301 -7.16 11.12 -29.35
CA GLY A 301 -7.89 9.90 -29.74
C GLY A 301 -9.36 10.13 -30.07
N LYS A 302 -9.99 11.20 -29.55
CA LYS A 302 -11.37 11.60 -29.90
C LYS A 302 -11.42 12.42 -31.18
N GLU A 303 -10.45 13.31 -31.39
CA GLU A 303 -10.45 14.25 -32.51
C GLU A 303 -9.88 13.65 -33.82
N LYS A 304 -8.97 12.68 -33.71
CA LYS A 304 -8.24 12.10 -34.84
C LYS A 304 -8.46 10.59 -34.91
N PRO A 305 -9.34 10.09 -35.79
CA PRO A 305 -9.66 8.67 -35.89
C PRO A 305 -8.43 7.76 -36.07
N GLN A 306 -7.40 8.24 -36.77
CA GLN A 306 -6.16 7.48 -36.99
C GLN A 306 -5.30 7.27 -35.73
N PHE A 307 -5.63 7.96 -34.64
CA PHE A 307 -4.99 7.85 -33.32
C PHE A 307 -5.99 7.42 -32.24
N ALA A 308 -7.15 6.87 -32.60
CA ALA A 308 -8.19 6.47 -31.65
C ALA A 308 -7.71 5.49 -30.56
N TYR A 309 -6.66 4.71 -30.86
CA TYR A 309 -6.02 3.80 -29.91
C TYR A 309 -5.38 4.54 -28.72
N LEU A 310 -5.00 5.81 -28.84
CA LEU A 310 -4.44 6.61 -27.74
C LEU A 310 -5.43 6.70 -26.57
N THR A 311 -6.74 6.78 -26.81
CA THR A 311 -7.76 6.73 -25.75
C THR A 311 -7.63 5.46 -24.91
N GLN A 312 -7.30 4.32 -25.54
CA GLN A 312 -7.09 3.06 -24.82
C GLN A 312 -5.76 3.07 -24.03
N LEU A 313 -4.73 3.76 -24.51
CA LEU A 313 -3.50 3.98 -23.75
C LEU A 313 -3.79 4.81 -22.50
N ALA A 314 -4.60 5.87 -22.61
CA ALA A 314 -5.04 6.67 -21.46
C ALA A 314 -5.78 5.81 -20.42
N ASN A 315 -6.70 4.95 -20.88
CA ASN A 315 -7.41 4.01 -20.01
C ASN A 315 -6.46 3.03 -19.30
N HIS A 316 -5.41 2.56 -19.98
CA HIS A 316 -4.40 1.69 -19.36
C HIS A 316 -3.55 2.46 -18.34
N ILE A 317 -3.17 3.71 -18.63
CA ILE A 317 -2.41 4.56 -17.72
C ILE A 317 -3.21 4.86 -16.43
N ASP A 318 -4.54 4.91 -16.48
CA ASP A 318 -5.35 5.06 -15.25
C ASP A 318 -5.16 3.91 -14.24
N LEU A 319 -4.77 2.73 -14.73
CA LEU A 319 -4.42 1.56 -13.92
C LEU A 319 -2.97 1.61 -13.39
N VAL A 320 -2.18 2.61 -13.79
CA VAL A 320 -0.78 2.79 -13.40
C VAL A 320 -0.67 3.74 -12.21
N ALA A 321 -0.08 3.26 -11.13
CA ALA A 321 0.12 4.00 -9.89
C ALA A 321 -1.19 4.63 -9.36
N ASN A 322 -1.10 5.83 -8.79
CA ASN A 322 -2.21 6.62 -8.27
C ASN A 322 -2.10 8.08 -8.76
N VAL A 323 -3.17 8.88 -8.62
CA VAL A 323 -3.24 10.25 -9.15
C VAL A 323 -2.04 11.13 -8.73
N PRO A 324 -1.69 11.26 -7.44
CA PRO A 324 -0.51 12.03 -7.03
C PRO A 324 0.82 11.59 -7.66
N VAL A 325 1.02 10.28 -7.84
CA VAL A 325 2.20 9.75 -8.54
C VAL A 325 2.14 10.09 -10.03
N ARG A 326 0.97 9.99 -10.69
CA ARG A 326 0.80 10.32 -12.11
C ARG A 326 0.95 11.81 -12.42
N ASN A 327 0.62 12.68 -11.47
CA ASN A 327 0.77 14.14 -11.61
C ASN A 327 2.23 14.57 -11.77
N THR A 328 3.19 13.75 -11.34
CA THR A 328 4.62 14.10 -11.33
C THR A 328 5.49 13.09 -12.07
N GLY A 329 5.16 11.80 -12.03
CA GLY A 329 5.85 10.74 -12.76
C GLY A 329 5.73 10.94 -14.27
N THR A 330 6.84 10.86 -14.98
CA THR A 330 6.93 11.13 -16.43
C THR A 330 7.12 9.85 -17.24
N ILE A 331 6.82 9.90 -18.54
CA ILE A 331 7.01 8.74 -19.42
C ILE A 331 8.49 8.36 -19.49
N ALA A 332 9.39 9.32 -19.70
CA ALA A 332 10.83 9.12 -19.71
C ALA A 332 11.33 8.52 -18.39
N GLY A 333 10.84 9.01 -17.25
CA GLY A 333 11.17 8.46 -15.94
C GLY A 333 10.76 6.98 -15.84
N ASN A 334 9.56 6.63 -16.28
CA ASN A 334 9.11 5.23 -16.27
C ASN A 334 9.93 4.33 -17.20
N LEU A 335 10.29 4.82 -18.39
CA LEU A 335 11.15 4.10 -19.34
C LEU A 335 12.56 3.89 -18.80
N MET A 336 13.15 4.89 -18.14
CA MET A 336 14.48 4.76 -17.53
C MET A 336 14.49 3.76 -16.37
N ILE A 337 13.42 3.68 -15.55
CA ILE A 337 13.32 2.63 -14.53
C ILE A 337 13.41 1.24 -15.18
N LYS A 338 12.68 1.05 -16.29
CA LYS A 338 12.68 -0.21 -17.04
C LYS A 338 14.02 -0.53 -17.67
N HIS A 339 14.69 0.48 -18.22
CA HIS A 339 16.03 0.36 -18.79
C HIS A 339 17.05 -0.05 -17.72
N ASP A 340 17.07 0.64 -16.57
CA ASP A 340 18.06 0.37 -15.52
C ASP A 340 17.76 -0.91 -14.74
N ASN A 341 16.48 -1.28 -14.63
CA ASN A 341 15.99 -2.46 -13.92
C ASN A 341 15.10 -3.26 -14.86
N HIS A 342 15.71 -4.16 -15.62
CA HIS A 342 14.99 -4.96 -16.61
C HIS A 342 13.78 -5.67 -16.02
N HIS A 343 13.84 -6.12 -14.75
CA HIS A 343 12.74 -6.80 -14.06
C HIS A 343 11.54 -5.91 -13.67
N PHE A 344 11.60 -4.60 -13.87
CA PHE A 344 10.49 -3.70 -13.57
C PHE A 344 9.32 -3.97 -14.54
N PRO A 345 8.10 -4.29 -14.06
CA PRO A 345 6.97 -4.61 -14.93
C PRO A 345 6.29 -3.34 -15.47
N SER A 346 7.01 -2.57 -16.29
CA SER A 346 6.54 -1.28 -16.82
C SER A 346 5.34 -1.43 -17.77
N ASP A 347 4.20 -0.89 -17.34
CA ASP A 347 3.00 -0.73 -18.17
C ASP A 347 3.22 0.25 -19.33
N ILE A 348 4.01 1.30 -19.12
CA ILE A 348 4.24 2.34 -20.13
C ILE A 348 5.11 1.80 -21.27
N PHE A 349 6.17 1.06 -20.93
CA PHE A 349 6.97 0.33 -21.91
C PHE A 349 6.10 -0.62 -22.74
N LEU A 350 5.26 -1.41 -22.07
CA LEU A 350 4.42 -2.43 -22.71
C LEU A 350 3.46 -1.82 -23.73
N ILE A 351 2.71 -0.76 -23.36
CA ILE A 351 1.76 -0.14 -24.29
C ILE A 351 2.46 0.54 -25.47
N LEU A 352 3.64 1.15 -25.25
CA LEU A 352 4.42 1.79 -26.31
C LEU A 352 5.00 0.77 -27.29
N GLU A 353 5.53 -0.35 -26.78
CA GLU A 353 6.03 -1.45 -27.62
C GLU A 353 4.89 -2.07 -28.44
N THR A 354 3.73 -2.27 -27.83
CA THR A 354 2.56 -2.87 -28.49
C THR A 354 2.08 -2.04 -29.68
N VAL A 355 1.97 -0.71 -29.51
CA VAL A 355 1.58 0.18 -30.61
C VAL A 355 2.73 0.49 -31.57
N GLY A 356 3.94 -0.01 -31.29
CA GLY A 356 5.16 0.27 -32.05
C GLY A 356 5.48 1.75 -32.15
N ALA A 357 5.31 2.46 -31.04
CA ALA A 357 5.88 3.79 -30.90
C ALA A 357 7.40 3.75 -31.09
N LYS A 358 7.99 4.88 -31.49
CA LYS A 358 9.44 5.04 -31.57
C LYS A 358 9.91 6.06 -30.54
N LEU A 359 11.07 5.80 -29.93
CA LEU A 359 11.70 6.69 -28.97
C LEU A 359 12.79 7.48 -29.69
N THR A 360 12.76 8.81 -29.58
CA THR A 360 13.83 9.68 -30.06
C THR A 360 14.79 9.96 -28.92
N ILE A 361 16.01 9.46 -29.06
CA ILE A 361 17.10 9.67 -28.10
C ILE A 361 18.02 10.76 -28.64
N THR A 362 18.37 11.73 -27.81
CA THR A 362 19.28 12.84 -28.17
C THR A 362 20.56 12.75 -27.35
N ASP A 363 21.71 12.87 -28.01
CA ASP A 363 23.01 12.95 -27.36
C ASP A 363 23.45 14.38 -27.05
N THR A 364 24.63 14.54 -26.43
CA THR A 364 25.16 15.86 -26.08
C THR A 364 25.42 16.77 -27.27
N ASP A 365 25.66 16.21 -28.47
CA ASP A 365 25.91 16.95 -29.71
C ASP A 365 24.62 17.22 -30.50
N ALA A 366 23.47 17.00 -29.86
CA ALA A 366 22.14 17.14 -30.42
C ALA A 366 21.88 16.22 -31.62
N GLN A 367 22.63 15.12 -31.74
CA GLN A 367 22.31 14.06 -32.70
C GLN A 367 21.15 13.22 -32.16
N GLU A 368 20.24 12.85 -33.05
CA GLU A 368 19.04 12.11 -32.70
C GLU A 368 19.04 10.73 -33.35
N VAL A 369 18.68 9.71 -32.58
CA VAL A 369 18.45 8.34 -33.04
C VAL A 369 17.05 7.93 -32.65
N GLN A 370 16.30 7.40 -33.62
CA GLN A 370 14.99 6.79 -33.36
C GLN A 370 15.12 5.27 -33.25
N MET A 371 14.48 4.67 -32.23
CA MET A 371 14.51 3.23 -32.00
C MET A 371 13.19 2.71 -31.40
N SER A 372 12.99 1.39 -31.39
CA SER A 372 11.86 0.80 -30.66
C SER A 372 12.10 0.80 -29.14
N PRO A 373 11.04 0.72 -28.31
CA PRO A 373 11.21 0.45 -26.88
C PRO A 373 12.04 -0.81 -26.62
N LYS A 374 11.82 -1.90 -27.36
CA LYS A 374 12.65 -3.11 -27.27
C LYS A 374 14.15 -2.83 -27.47
N ASP A 375 14.53 -2.10 -28.52
CA ASP A 375 15.93 -1.80 -28.82
C ASP A 375 16.53 -0.87 -27.74
N PHE A 376 15.71 0.05 -27.23
CA PHE A 376 16.10 0.98 -26.17
C PHE A 376 16.58 0.29 -24.90
N LEU A 377 16.05 -0.89 -24.52
CA LEU A 377 16.48 -1.59 -23.31
C LEU A 377 17.98 -1.91 -23.27
N ASN A 378 18.62 -2.09 -24.42
CA ASN A 378 20.04 -2.42 -24.50
C ASN A 378 20.88 -1.26 -25.06
N TYR A 379 20.28 -0.07 -25.20
CA TYR A 379 20.95 1.09 -25.77
C TYR A 379 21.65 1.89 -24.67
N ASP A 380 22.93 2.23 -24.86
CA ASP A 380 23.67 3.00 -23.87
C ASP A 380 23.11 4.43 -23.72
N MET A 381 22.46 4.68 -22.59
CA MET A 381 21.88 5.98 -22.22
C MET A 381 22.86 6.93 -21.52
N THR A 382 24.14 6.56 -21.41
CA THR A 382 25.18 7.43 -20.85
C THR A 382 25.28 8.72 -21.66
N LEU A 383 25.13 9.86 -20.96
CA LEU A 383 25.10 11.23 -21.48
C LEU A 383 24.04 11.48 -22.56
N LYS A 384 22.92 10.75 -22.53
CA LYS A 384 21.81 10.89 -23.48
C LYS A 384 20.48 11.11 -22.78
N VAL A 385 19.50 11.61 -23.52
CA VAL A 385 18.16 11.89 -23.01
C VAL A 385 17.09 11.33 -23.94
N VAL A 386 16.02 10.78 -23.36
CA VAL A 386 14.81 10.46 -24.12
C VAL A 386 14.08 11.78 -24.38
N LYS A 387 14.06 12.24 -25.63
CA LYS A 387 13.49 13.54 -26.01
C LYS A 387 12.00 13.46 -26.28
N THR A 388 11.60 12.62 -27.23
CA THR A 388 10.22 12.48 -27.69
C THR A 388 9.84 11.02 -27.97
N ILE A 389 8.54 10.80 -28.09
CA ILE A 389 7.90 9.53 -28.45
C ILE A 389 7.06 9.80 -29.70
N VAL A 390 7.28 9.00 -30.73
CA VAL A 390 6.61 9.11 -32.02
C VAL A 390 5.58 7.99 -32.15
N PHE A 391 4.31 8.37 -32.26
CA PHE A 391 3.16 7.49 -32.37
C PHE A 391 2.74 7.33 -33.84
N PRO A 392 2.60 6.09 -34.35
CA PRO A 392 2.19 5.84 -35.73
C PRO A 392 0.70 6.09 -35.94
N SER A 393 0.31 6.50 -37.15
CA SER A 393 -1.10 6.47 -37.56
C SER A 393 -1.55 5.06 -37.92
N TYR A 394 -2.78 4.70 -37.55
CA TYR A 394 -3.42 3.47 -37.98
C TYR A 394 -4.76 3.74 -38.67
N ASN A 395 -5.16 2.86 -39.59
CA ASN A 395 -6.52 2.89 -40.11
C ASN A 395 -7.44 2.18 -39.09
N VAL A 396 -8.43 2.90 -38.57
CA VAL A 396 -9.33 2.44 -37.50
C VAL A 396 -10.23 1.28 -37.94
N ASP A 397 -10.49 1.17 -39.24
CA ASP A 397 -11.36 0.12 -39.78
C ASP A 397 -10.68 -1.25 -39.69
N ASN A 398 -9.37 -1.29 -39.88
CA ASN A 398 -8.61 -2.53 -40.00
C ASN A 398 -7.64 -2.80 -38.84
N VAL A 399 -7.39 -1.83 -37.94
CA VAL A 399 -6.58 -2.05 -36.74
C VAL A 399 -7.44 -2.14 -35.50
N LYS A 400 -7.20 -3.16 -34.66
CA LYS A 400 -7.80 -3.30 -33.33
C LYS A 400 -6.70 -3.37 -32.28
N TYR A 401 -6.76 -2.48 -31.30
CA TYR A 401 -5.85 -2.44 -30.16
C TYR A 401 -6.64 -2.66 -28.86
N VAL A 402 -6.14 -3.55 -28.00
CA VAL A 402 -6.64 -3.75 -26.64
C VAL A 402 -5.47 -4.03 -25.71
N SER A 403 -5.56 -3.57 -24.46
CA SER A 403 -4.57 -3.85 -23.42
C SER A 403 -5.26 -4.22 -22.11
N TYR A 404 -4.56 -4.99 -21.28
CA TYR A 404 -5.04 -5.41 -19.97
C TYR A 404 -3.93 -5.34 -18.94
N LYS A 405 -4.31 -5.02 -17.71
CA LYS A 405 -3.45 -5.08 -16.53
C LYS A 405 -4.17 -5.87 -15.44
N ILE A 406 -3.71 -7.09 -15.17
CA ILE A 406 -4.28 -7.94 -14.11
C ILE A 406 -3.45 -7.76 -12.85
N MET A 407 -4.14 -7.46 -11.76
CA MET A 407 -3.54 -6.99 -10.51
C MET A 407 -4.20 -7.65 -9.31
N PRO A 408 -3.50 -7.75 -8.17
CA PRO A 408 -4.10 -8.23 -6.91
C PRO A 408 -5.16 -7.27 -6.35
N ARG A 409 -5.14 -5.99 -6.77
CA ARG A 409 -6.16 -4.98 -6.47
C ARG A 409 -6.37 -4.05 -7.66
N ALA A 410 -7.51 -3.37 -7.75
CA ALA A 410 -7.93 -2.65 -8.94
C ALA A 410 -7.01 -1.50 -9.39
N GLN A 411 -6.24 -0.88 -8.48
CA GLN A 411 -5.33 0.24 -8.75
C GLN A 411 -4.15 0.26 -7.76
N ASN A 412 -3.15 1.13 -8.02
CA ASN A 412 -2.01 1.38 -7.14
C ASN A 412 -1.22 0.10 -6.80
N THR A 413 -0.99 -0.77 -7.77
CA THR A 413 -0.18 -1.99 -7.60
C THR A 413 0.45 -2.42 -8.94
N HIS A 414 1.50 -3.24 -8.85
CA HIS A 414 2.11 -3.85 -10.03
C HIS A 414 1.22 -4.96 -10.59
N ALA A 415 1.40 -5.26 -11.87
CA ALA A 415 0.63 -6.29 -12.55
C ALA A 415 1.15 -7.69 -12.20
N ASN A 416 0.25 -8.64 -11.93
CA ASN A 416 0.58 -10.06 -11.99
C ASN A 416 0.98 -10.43 -13.42
N VAL A 417 0.20 -9.95 -14.41
CA VAL A 417 0.51 -9.96 -15.84
C VAL A 417 -0.14 -8.71 -16.45
N ASN A 418 0.61 -7.97 -17.26
CA ASN A 418 0.06 -6.97 -18.17
C ASN A 418 0.30 -7.43 -19.62
N ALA A 419 -0.62 -7.07 -20.52
CA ALA A 419 -0.62 -7.54 -21.89
C ALA A 419 -1.16 -6.47 -22.84
N GLY A 420 -0.56 -6.39 -24.02
CA GLY A 420 -0.99 -5.53 -25.12
C GLY A 420 -1.14 -6.34 -26.39
N PHE A 421 -2.22 -6.08 -27.12
CA PHE A 421 -2.55 -6.75 -28.37
C PHE A 421 -2.89 -5.71 -29.44
N LEU A 422 -2.20 -5.76 -30.57
CA LEU A 422 -2.52 -4.97 -31.76
C LEU A 422 -2.67 -5.92 -32.95
N PHE A 423 -3.85 -5.92 -33.56
CA PHE A 423 -4.20 -6.77 -34.69
C PHE A 423 -4.49 -5.90 -35.91
N GLN A 424 -3.83 -6.19 -37.03
CA GLN A 424 -4.08 -5.52 -38.30
C GLN A 424 -4.71 -6.51 -39.28
N PHE A 425 -5.92 -6.20 -39.73
CA PHE A 425 -6.68 -7.02 -40.67
C PHE A 425 -6.51 -6.51 -42.10
N ASN A 426 -6.54 -7.42 -43.08
CA ASN A 426 -6.74 -7.06 -44.48
C ASN A 426 -8.23 -7.00 -44.84
N THR A 427 -8.48 -6.59 -46.09
CA THR A 427 -9.81 -6.54 -46.71
C THR A 427 -10.54 -7.88 -46.72
N ASN A 428 -9.82 -9.02 -46.61
CA ASN A 428 -10.41 -10.36 -46.58
C ASN A 428 -10.78 -10.81 -45.16
N GLY A 429 -10.56 -9.98 -44.13
CA GLY A 429 -10.84 -10.32 -42.72
C GLY A 429 -9.82 -11.27 -42.08
N THR A 430 -8.66 -11.47 -42.71
CA THR A 430 -7.51 -12.20 -42.14
C THR A 430 -6.47 -11.22 -41.60
N LEU A 431 -5.55 -11.70 -40.75
CA LEU A 431 -4.52 -10.84 -40.15
C LEU A 431 -3.34 -10.61 -41.11
N ASP A 432 -3.00 -9.35 -41.38
CA ASP A 432 -1.75 -8.98 -42.04
C ASP A 432 -0.59 -9.02 -41.04
N SER A 433 -0.82 -8.51 -39.83
CA SER A 433 0.14 -8.56 -38.73
C SER A 433 -0.56 -8.58 -37.37
N ALA A 434 0.17 -9.08 -36.38
CA ALA A 434 -0.20 -9.01 -34.97
C ALA A 434 1.02 -8.55 -34.16
N ARG A 435 0.76 -7.86 -33.05
CA ARG A 435 1.74 -7.63 -31.98
C ARG A 435 1.13 -8.05 -30.67
N ILE A 436 1.82 -8.93 -29.97
CA ILE A 436 1.37 -9.60 -28.75
C ILE A 436 2.51 -9.47 -27.75
N VAL A 437 2.36 -8.54 -26.82
CA VAL A 437 3.39 -8.18 -25.85
C VAL A 437 2.87 -8.46 -24.44
N TYR A 438 3.67 -9.15 -23.64
CA TYR A 438 3.38 -9.44 -22.24
C TYR A 438 4.49 -8.90 -21.34
N GLY A 439 4.12 -8.36 -20.19
CA GLY A 439 5.04 -8.07 -19.09
C GLY A 439 4.77 -8.95 -17.88
N ASN A 440 5.75 -8.99 -16.99
CA ASN A 440 5.80 -9.88 -15.83
C ASN A 440 5.62 -11.38 -16.14
N ILE A 441 6.13 -11.82 -17.30
CA ILE A 441 6.27 -13.24 -17.67
C ILE A 441 7.65 -13.74 -17.24
N ASN A 442 8.67 -13.01 -17.69
CA ASN A 442 10.06 -13.09 -17.27
C ASN A 442 10.52 -11.68 -16.84
N PRO A 443 11.73 -11.51 -16.26
CA PRO A 443 12.24 -10.22 -15.85
C PRO A 443 12.16 -9.17 -16.97
N THR A 444 12.58 -9.46 -18.20
CA THR A 444 12.57 -8.48 -19.28
C THR A 444 11.13 -8.21 -19.77
N PHE A 445 10.66 -8.95 -20.75
CA PHE A 445 9.28 -8.97 -21.25
C PHE A 445 9.18 -10.09 -22.27
N ALA A 446 7.96 -10.46 -22.68
CA ALA A 446 7.76 -11.45 -23.73
C ALA A 446 7.07 -10.82 -24.94
N HIS A 447 7.66 -11.02 -26.11
CA HIS A 447 7.05 -10.74 -27.41
C HIS A 447 6.70 -12.09 -28.02
N ALA A 448 5.42 -12.39 -28.23
CA ALA A 448 4.97 -13.69 -28.73
C ALA A 448 5.14 -13.79 -30.26
N SER A 449 6.38 -13.65 -30.71
CA SER A 449 6.79 -13.52 -32.11
C SER A 449 6.45 -14.76 -32.94
N GLU A 450 6.55 -15.97 -32.37
CA GLU A 450 6.19 -17.20 -33.08
C GLU A 450 4.67 -17.29 -33.25
N THR A 451 3.91 -16.94 -32.21
CA THR A 451 2.45 -16.84 -32.29
C THR A 451 2.00 -15.76 -33.29
N GLU A 452 2.67 -14.62 -33.35
CA GLU A 452 2.38 -13.57 -34.33
C GLU A 452 2.57 -14.05 -35.77
N LYS A 453 3.71 -14.69 -36.07
CA LYS A 453 3.99 -15.28 -37.38
C LYS A 453 2.96 -16.34 -37.77
N LEU A 454 2.55 -17.17 -36.80
CA LEU A 454 1.52 -18.20 -36.99
C LEU A 454 0.18 -17.57 -37.43
N LEU A 455 -0.17 -16.40 -36.89
CA LEU A 455 -1.45 -15.73 -37.12
C LEU A 455 -1.50 -14.97 -38.46
N THR A 456 -0.36 -14.60 -39.04
CA THR A 456 -0.30 -13.93 -40.35
C THR A 456 -1.01 -14.75 -41.44
N GLY A 457 -1.88 -14.09 -42.19
CA GLY A 457 -2.71 -14.69 -43.24
C GLY A 457 -3.88 -15.53 -42.75
N LYS A 458 -4.09 -15.68 -41.43
CA LYS A 458 -5.17 -16.49 -40.85
C LYS A 458 -6.34 -15.64 -40.34
N ASN A 459 -7.51 -16.26 -40.26
CA ASN A 459 -8.69 -15.66 -39.62
C ASN A 459 -8.62 -15.88 -38.10
N LEU A 460 -8.45 -14.81 -37.34
CA LEU A 460 -8.36 -14.83 -35.87
C LEU A 460 -9.62 -15.40 -35.19
N PHE A 461 -10.77 -15.33 -35.85
CA PHE A 461 -12.06 -15.76 -35.30
C PHE A 461 -12.41 -17.22 -35.64
N ASP A 462 -11.51 -17.96 -36.27
CA ASP A 462 -11.65 -19.40 -36.48
C ASP A 462 -11.18 -20.19 -35.25
N ASN A 463 -12.02 -21.10 -34.76
CA ASN A 463 -11.70 -21.95 -33.61
C ASN A 463 -10.42 -22.78 -33.82
N ALA A 464 -10.17 -23.31 -35.02
CA ALA A 464 -8.98 -24.09 -35.30
C ALA A 464 -7.71 -23.23 -35.21
N VAL A 465 -7.79 -21.96 -35.66
CA VAL A 465 -6.71 -20.98 -35.55
C VAL A 465 -6.48 -20.59 -34.09
N LEU A 466 -7.55 -20.41 -33.31
CA LEU A 466 -7.45 -20.12 -31.87
C LEU A 466 -6.77 -21.26 -31.10
N GLN A 467 -7.12 -22.52 -31.37
CA GLN A 467 -6.45 -23.66 -30.73
C GLN A 467 -4.95 -23.71 -31.06
N GLN A 468 -4.58 -23.42 -32.31
CA GLN A 468 -3.16 -23.32 -32.69
C GLN A 468 -2.46 -22.17 -31.95
N ALA A 469 -3.11 -21.01 -31.83
CA ALA A 469 -2.55 -19.87 -31.10
C ALA A 469 -2.39 -20.16 -29.60
N PHE A 470 -3.34 -20.85 -28.97
CA PHE A 470 -3.22 -21.26 -27.57
C PHE A 470 -2.05 -22.23 -27.35
N ALA A 471 -1.89 -23.23 -28.22
CA ALA A 471 -0.76 -24.15 -28.16
C ALA A 471 0.56 -23.40 -28.36
N SER A 472 0.64 -22.53 -29.37
CA SER A 472 1.83 -21.70 -29.64
C SER A 472 2.22 -20.84 -28.44
N LEU A 473 1.27 -20.15 -27.81
CA LEU A 473 1.54 -19.34 -26.61
C LEU A 473 1.97 -20.19 -25.42
N LEU A 474 1.37 -21.37 -25.24
CA LEU A 474 1.77 -22.30 -24.18
C LEU A 474 3.17 -22.87 -24.42
N ASP A 475 3.63 -22.99 -25.66
CA ASP A 475 5.00 -23.46 -25.93
C ASP A 475 6.01 -22.30 -25.85
N GLU A 476 5.63 -21.12 -26.36
CA GLU A 476 6.49 -19.94 -26.49
C GLU A 476 6.74 -19.22 -25.16
N LEU A 477 5.74 -19.09 -24.30
CA LEU A 477 5.85 -18.31 -23.06
C LEU A 477 6.60 -19.10 -21.97
N THR A 478 7.79 -18.63 -21.60
CA THR A 478 8.57 -19.15 -20.47
C THR A 478 8.45 -18.20 -19.29
N CYS A 479 7.89 -18.68 -18.17
CA CYS A 479 7.68 -17.88 -16.97
C CYS A 479 8.70 -18.25 -15.89
N ASP A 480 9.42 -17.27 -15.35
CA ASP A 480 10.41 -17.49 -14.29
C ASP A 480 9.76 -17.48 -12.91
N LEU A 481 10.26 -18.23 -11.93
CA LEU A 481 9.76 -18.12 -10.55
C LEU A 481 10.28 -16.82 -9.92
N ILE A 482 9.38 -15.84 -9.70
CA ILE A 482 9.70 -14.52 -9.16
C ILE A 482 8.84 -14.25 -7.92
N PRO A 483 9.20 -14.76 -6.72
CA PRO A 483 8.45 -14.43 -5.51
C PRO A 483 8.52 -12.91 -5.22
N PRO A 484 7.44 -12.26 -4.75
CA PRO A 484 6.19 -12.85 -4.29
C PRO A 484 5.10 -12.96 -5.38
N ASP A 485 5.44 -12.81 -6.67
CA ASP A 485 4.45 -12.90 -7.74
C ASP A 485 3.83 -14.31 -7.82
N PRO A 486 2.63 -14.43 -8.41
CA PRO A 486 1.98 -15.72 -8.60
C PRO A 486 2.85 -16.71 -9.37
N SER A 487 2.53 -18.00 -9.22
CA SER A 487 3.32 -19.08 -9.81
C SER A 487 3.48 -18.93 -11.34
N PRO A 488 4.59 -19.43 -11.90
CA PRO A 488 4.80 -19.47 -13.34
C PRO A 488 3.61 -20.05 -14.12
N GLU A 489 3.00 -21.11 -13.61
CA GLU A 489 1.86 -21.80 -14.23
C GLU A 489 0.64 -20.86 -14.29
N TYR A 490 0.33 -20.17 -13.19
CA TYR A 490 -0.76 -19.21 -13.16
C TYR A 490 -0.53 -18.07 -14.16
N ARG A 491 0.66 -17.46 -14.16
CA ARG A 491 0.95 -16.32 -15.05
C ARG A 491 0.93 -16.72 -16.52
N LYS A 492 1.42 -17.91 -16.85
CA LYS A 492 1.35 -18.49 -18.19
C LYS A 492 -0.09 -18.73 -18.65
N GLN A 493 -0.92 -19.36 -17.82
CA GLN A 493 -2.33 -19.55 -18.14
C GLN A 493 -3.10 -18.22 -18.25
N LEU A 494 -2.77 -17.26 -17.39
CA LEU A 494 -3.36 -15.93 -17.44
C LEU A 494 -3.02 -15.21 -18.75
N ALA A 495 -1.78 -15.31 -19.23
CA ALA A 495 -1.37 -14.71 -20.51
C ALA A 495 -2.18 -15.25 -21.70
N VAL A 496 -2.42 -16.56 -21.74
CA VAL A 496 -3.26 -17.22 -22.75
C VAL A 496 -4.72 -16.77 -22.60
N ALA A 497 -5.24 -16.71 -21.37
CA ALA A 497 -6.59 -16.22 -21.10
C ALA A 497 -6.79 -14.75 -21.53
N LEU A 498 -5.76 -13.91 -21.37
CA LEU A 498 -5.77 -12.51 -21.82
C LEU A 498 -5.77 -12.40 -23.34
N PHE A 499 -5.05 -13.27 -24.05
CA PHE A 499 -5.14 -13.33 -25.51
C PHE A 499 -6.57 -13.70 -25.95
N TYR A 500 -7.18 -14.71 -25.34
CA TYR A 500 -8.55 -15.06 -25.67
C TYR A 500 -9.54 -13.94 -25.31
N LYS A 501 -9.34 -13.26 -24.19
CA LYS A 501 -10.09 -12.06 -23.82
C LYS A 501 -9.98 -10.98 -24.90
N ALA A 502 -8.77 -10.74 -25.42
CA ALA A 502 -8.53 -9.80 -26.51
C ALA A 502 -9.35 -10.15 -27.76
N VAL A 503 -9.32 -11.43 -28.17
CA VAL A 503 -10.11 -11.91 -29.31
C VAL A 503 -11.61 -11.68 -29.07
N LEU A 504 -12.13 -12.06 -27.90
CA LEU A 504 -13.55 -11.85 -27.56
C LEU A 504 -13.95 -10.37 -27.52
N SER A 505 -13.03 -9.47 -27.12
CA SER A 505 -13.29 -8.03 -27.08
C SER A 505 -13.43 -7.39 -28.46
N ILE A 506 -12.76 -7.94 -29.48
CA ILE A 506 -12.73 -7.36 -30.83
C ILE A 506 -13.57 -8.15 -31.85
N ALA A 507 -14.04 -9.34 -31.49
CA ALA A 507 -14.80 -10.20 -32.37
C ALA A 507 -16.14 -9.54 -32.78
N PRO A 508 -16.51 -9.62 -34.07
CA PRO A 508 -17.83 -9.19 -34.53
C PRO A 508 -18.97 -9.89 -33.78
N ALA A 509 -20.07 -9.17 -33.54
CA ALA A 509 -21.20 -9.68 -32.74
C ALA A 509 -21.84 -10.94 -33.34
N ASP A 510 -21.83 -11.10 -34.67
CA ASP A 510 -22.33 -12.28 -35.37
C ASP A 510 -21.44 -13.53 -35.21
N LYS A 511 -20.18 -13.35 -34.79
CA LYS A 511 -19.22 -14.43 -34.51
C LYS A 511 -19.20 -14.84 -33.04
N LEU A 512 -19.82 -14.06 -32.16
CA LEU A 512 -19.85 -14.31 -30.73
C LEU A 512 -21.18 -14.94 -30.30
N SER A 513 -21.11 -16.10 -29.64
CA SER A 513 -22.28 -16.63 -28.95
C SER A 513 -22.68 -15.69 -27.79
N PRO A 514 -23.99 -15.53 -27.49
CA PRO A 514 -24.45 -14.67 -26.39
C PRO A 514 -23.73 -14.95 -25.05
N LYS A 515 -23.46 -16.23 -24.77
CA LYS A 515 -22.76 -16.63 -23.53
C LYS A 515 -21.30 -16.16 -23.45
N ASN A 516 -20.63 -16.08 -24.59
CA ASN A 516 -19.22 -15.70 -24.65
C ASN A 516 -18.99 -14.18 -24.67
N GLN A 517 -20.02 -13.38 -24.96
CA GLN A 517 -19.93 -11.91 -24.95
C GLN A 517 -19.43 -11.38 -23.60
N SER A 518 -19.77 -12.07 -22.50
CA SER A 518 -19.30 -11.75 -21.14
C SER A 518 -17.77 -11.70 -20.97
N GLY A 519 -17.01 -12.39 -21.82
CA GLY A 519 -15.55 -12.48 -21.71
C GLY A 519 -14.82 -11.22 -22.17
N GLY A 520 -15.35 -10.51 -23.18
CA GLY A 520 -14.70 -9.34 -23.76
C GLY A 520 -14.65 -8.13 -22.82
N PRO A 521 -15.80 -7.57 -22.39
CA PRO A 521 -15.83 -6.31 -21.64
C PRO A 521 -15.04 -6.34 -20.33
N ILE A 522 -14.49 -5.19 -19.96
CA ILE A 522 -13.85 -4.99 -18.65
C ILE A 522 -14.91 -5.10 -17.54
N LEU A 523 -14.50 -5.43 -16.32
CA LEU A 523 -15.39 -5.38 -15.16
C LEU A 523 -15.53 -3.92 -14.72
N GLU A 524 -16.71 -3.33 -14.92
CA GLU A 524 -17.01 -1.99 -14.45
C GLU A 524 -17.73 -2.05 -13.10
N ARG A 525 -17.24 -1.27 -12.13
CA ARG A 525 -17.91 -1.11 -10.84
C ARG A 525 -18.86 0.09 -10.92
N PRO A 526 -20.13 -0.03 -10.47
CA PRO A 526 -20.97 1.14 -10.29
C PRO A 526 -20.41 2.05 -9.18
N ILE A 527 -20.89 3.29 -9.15
CA ILE A 527 -20.62 4.21 -8.04
C ILE A 527 -21.09 3.55 -6.73
N SER A 528 -20.22 3.54 -5.73
CA SER A 528 -20.48 2.90 -4.45
C SER A 528 -21.57 3.64 -3.68
N THR A 529 -22.52 2.91 -3.14
CA THR A 529 -23.57 3.44 -2.24
C THR A 529 -23.51 2.70 -0.91
N GLY A 530 -24.14 3.27 0.12
CA GLY A 530 -24.25 2.63 1.43
C GLY A 530 -25.30 3.30 2.30
N VAL A 531 -26.14 2.49 2.93
CA VAL A 531 -27.17 2.93 3.88
C VAL A 531 -26.73 2.50 5.28
N GLN A 532 -27.02 3.31 6.30
CA GLN A 532 -26.90 2.93 7.70
C GLN A 532 -28.23 3.19 8.35
N ASP A 533 -28.71 2.21 9.10
CA ASP A 533 -29.94 2.28 9.85
C ASP A 533 -29.63 1.95 11.31
N TYR A 534 -30.09 2.80 12.22
CA TYR A 534 -29.90 2.62 13.66
C TYR A 534 -30.98 3.37 14.42
N GLU A 535 -31.44 2.77 15.50
CA GLU A 535 -32.37 3.40 16.41
C GLU A 535 -31.63 4.27 17.43
N THR A 536 -32.29 5.32 17.90
CA THR A 536 -31.74 6.22 18.91
C THR A 536 -32.79 6.57 19.95
N ASN A 537 -32.40 6.64 21.22
CA ASN A 537 -33.27 7.04 22.32
C ASN A 537 -32.87 8.43 22.83
N THR A 538 -33.62 9.46 22.41
CA THR A 538 -33.35 10.86 22.75
C THR A 538 -33.36 11.14 24.26
N SER A 539 -34.08 10.34 25.06
CA SER A 539 -34.07 10.48 26.52
C SER A 539 -32.74 10.08 27.17
N LEU A 540 -31.90 9.31 26.46
CA LEU A 540 -30.59 8.85 26.92
C LEU A 540 -29.45 9.69 26.33
N TYR A 541 -29.72 10.81 25.67
CA TYR A 541 -28.65 11.61 25.07
C TYR A 541 -27.72 12.18 26.15
N PRO A 542 -26.38 12.15 25.92
CA PRO A 542 -25.71 11.81 24.65
C PRO A 542 -25.36 10.32 24.46
N LEU A 543 -25.75 9.39 25.34
CA LEU A 543 -25.32 7.98 25.31
C LEU A 543 -25.69 7.26 24.00
N THR A 544 -26.90 7.46 23.48
CA THR A 544 -27.33 6.86 22.20
C THR A 544 -27.25 7.84 21.04
N GLN A 545 -26.81 9.08 21.28
CA GLN A 545 -26.66 10.06 20.22
C GLN A 545 -25.44 9.69 19.36
N ALA A 546 -25.58 9.78 18.04
CA ALA A 546 -24.46 9.63 17.10
C ALA A 546 -23.55 10.87 17.14
N VAL A 547 -22.79 11.01 18.23
CA VAL A 547 -21.89 12.15 18.44
C VAL A 547 -20.63 11.96 17.58
N PRO A 548 -20.24 12.97 16.78
CA PRO A 548 -18.96 12.94 16.07
C PRO A 548 -17.80 12.76 17.05
N LYS A 549 -16.76 12.06 16.62
CA LYS A 549 -15.57 11.86 17.45
C LYS A 549 -15.00 13.23 17.91
N ILE A 550 -14.73 13.37 19.21
CA ILE A 550 -14.27 14.63 19.83
C ILE A 550 -13.03 15.19 19.12
N GLU A 551 -12.07 14.33 18.74
CA GLU A 551 -10.85 14.73 18.04
C GLU A 551 -10.98 14.83 16.52
N ALA A 552 -12.17 14.63 15.94
CA ALA A 552 -12.33 14.54 14.49
C ALA A 552 -11.80 15.77 13.76
N LEU A 553 -12.16 16.98 14.19
CA LEU A 553 -11.68 18.22 13.58
C LEU A 553 -10.16 18.39 13.73
N ALA A 554 -9.59 18.02 14.88
CA ALA A 554 -8.14 18.05 15.06
C ALA A 554 -7.42 17.04 14.13
N GLN A 555 -8.05 15.90 13.84
CA GLN A 555 -7.51 14.91 12.92
C GLN A 555 -7.62 15.37 11.46
N THR A 556 -8.75 15.94 11.05
CA THR A 556 -8.96 16.39 9.67
C THR A 556 -8.22 17.68 9.35
N SER A 557 -7.82 18.48 10.35
CA SER A 557 -6.98 19.68 10.19
C SER A 557 -5.49 19.46 10.44
N GLY A 558 -5.06 18.23 10.79
CA GLY A 558 -3.66 17.91 11.03
C GLY A 558 -3.11 18.30 12.41
N GLN A 559 -3.93 18.90 13.29
CA GLN A 559 -3.55 19.30 14.65
C GLN A 559 -3.36 18.12 15.63
N ALA A 560 -3.95 16.97 15.32
CA ALA A 560 -3.76 15.77 16.12
C ALA A 560 -2.29 15.31 16.05
N GLN A 561 -1.60 15.38 17.19
CA GLN A 561 -0.22 14.95 17.33
C GLN A 561 -0.11 13.45 17.66
N TYR A 562 0.72 12.74 16.91
CA TYR A 562 1.16 11.38 17.19
C TYR A 562 2.58 11.40 17.78
N ILE A 563 3.14 10.24 18.16
CA ILE A 563 4.49 10.21 18.77
C ILE A 563 5.55 10.80 17.83
N HIS A 564 5.46 10.47 16.54
CA HIS A 564 6.35 11.03 15.51
C HIS A 564 6.14 12.54 15.26
N ASP A 565 5.02 13.12 15.71
CA ASP A 565 4.75 14.57 15.59
C ASP A 565 5.18 15.36 16.82
N LEU A 566 5.55 14.69 17.91
CA LEU A 566 6.06 15.38 19.09
C LEU A 566 7.33 16.16 18.69
N PRO A 567 7.46 17.44 19.11
CA PRO A 567 8.66 18.22 18.88
C PRO A 567 9.91 17.46 19.33
N ASP A 568 11.01 17.71 18.63
CA ASP A 568 12.30 17.18 19.05
C ASP A 568 12.80 18.00 20.25
N VAL A 569 13.22 17.32 21.32
CA VAL A 569 13.76 17.98 22.52
C VAL A 569 15.25 18.36 22.32
N PRO A 570 15.80 19.32 23.07
CA PRO A 570 17.21 19.69 22.94
C PRO A 570 18.14 18.48 23.10
N HIS A 571 19.12 18.36 22.20
CA HIS A 571 20.10 17.27 22.15
C HIS A 571 19.50 15.86 21.98
N GLN A 572 18.24 15.76 21.52
CA GLN A 572 17.62 14.47 21.20
C GLN A 572 18.39 13.74 20.11
N LEU A 573 18.57 12.45 20.30
CA LEU A 573 19.14 11.52 19.33
C LEU A 573 18.03 10.69 18.67
N PHE A 574 18.37 10.07 17.55
CA PHE A 574 17.48 9.21 16.78
C PHE A 574 18.08 7.82 16.68
N GLY A 575 17.23 6.81 16.71
CA GLY A 575 17.68 5.41 16.61
C GLY A 575 16.94 4.61 15.55
N THR A 576 17.59 3.55 15.07
CA THR A 576 16.99 2.53 14.21
C THR A 576 17.41 1.14 14.67
N LEU A 577 16.52 0.17 14.53
CA LEU A 577 16.88 -1.23 14.78
C LEU A 577 17.74 -1.73 13.63
N ILE A 578 18.75 -2.54 13.95
CA ILE A 578 19.53 -3.30 12.99
C ILE A 578 18.95 -4.70 12.95
N LEU A 579 18.62 -5.19 11.76
CA LEU A 579 17.91 -6.44 11.53
C LEU A 579 18.87 -7.47 10.91
N ALA A 580 18.78 -8.73 11.33
CA ALA A 580 19.61 -9.79 10.77
C ALA A 580 19.20 -10.12 9.32
N ASP A 581 20.11 -9.89 8.37
CA ASP A 581 19.94 -10.36 7.00
C ASP A 581 20.54 -11.76 6.80
N ALA A 582 19.96 -12.73 7.50
CA ALA A 582 20.36 -14.13 7.44
C ALA A 582 19.16 -15.07 7.56
N PRO A 583 19.17 -16.23 6.87
CA PRO A 583 18.13 -17.23 7.03
C PRO A 583 17.94 -17.65 8.50
N PRO A 584 16.73 -18.08 8.89
CA PRO A 584 16.51 -18.65 10.22
C PRO A 584 17.47 -19.81 10.51
N ASN A 585 17.82 -19.98 11.78
CA ASN A 585 18.81 -20.93 12.32
C ASN A 585 20.28 -20.61 12.03
N SER A 586 20.58 -19.48 11.38
CA SER A 586 21.95 -18.97 11.27
C SER A 586 22.50 -18.57 12.66
N ILE A 587 23.81 -18.72 12.89
CA ILE A 587 24.45 -18.31 14.15
C ILE A 587 25.27 -17.04 13.91
N ILE A 588 24.98 -15.99 14.68
CA ILE A 588 25.75 -14.74 14.64
C ILE A 588 27.16 -15.01 15.14
N LYS A 589 28.17 -14.68 14.33
CA LYS A 589 29.59 -14.74 14.69
C LYS A 589 30.11 -13.43 15.24
N ASN A 590 29.85 -12.35 14.51
CA ASN A 590 30.31 -11.03 14.82
C ASN A 590 29.36 -9.99 14.22
N ILE A 591 29.22 -8.85 14.90
CA ILE A 591 28.55 -7.67 14.39
C ILE A 591 29.56 -6.53 14.48
N ASP A 592 30.01 -6.04 13.33
CA ASP A 592 30.95 -4.94 13.22
C ASP A 592 30.23 -3.65 12.82
N ALA A 593 30.21 -2.69 13.74
CA ALA A 593 29.65 -1.36 13.53
C ALA A 593 30.74 -0.27 13.38
N SER A 594 32.03 -0.63 13.31
CA SER A 594 33.16 0.32 13.32
C SER A 594 33.04 1.37 12.20
N LYS A 595 32.78 0.93 10.96
CA LYS A 595 32.58 1.83 9.80
C LYS A 595 31.42 2.79 9.98
N ALA A 596 30.31 2.32 10.57
CA ALA A 596 29.16 3.18 10.85
C ALA A 596 29.49 4.21 11.95
N LEU A 597 30.27 3.82 12.96
CA LEU A 597 30.70 4.70 14.06
C LEU A 597 31.71 5.78 13.64
N GLU A 598 32.40 5.60 12.50
CA GLU A 598 33.27 6.62 11.91
C GLU A 598 32.49 7.76 11.22
N ILE A 599 31.20 7.55 10.90
CA ILE A 599 30.36 8.56 10.27
C ILE A 599 30.04 9.69 11.26
N GLU A 600 30.33 10.93 10.86
CA GLU A 600 30.00 12.10 11.66
C GLU A 600 28.48 12.14 11.97
N GLY A 601 28.16 12.28 13.26
CA GLY A 601 26.78 12.32 13.75
C GLY A 601 26.24 10.97 14.19
N ILE A 602 26.89 9.84 13.90
CA ILE A 602 26.64 8.59 14.60
C ILE A 602 27.27 8.66 15.99
N VAL A 603 26.51 8.22 17.00
CA VAL A 603 26.88 8.38 18.41
C VAL A 603 27.18 7.04 19.07
N ALA A 604 26.36 6.02 18.80
CA ALA A 604 26.52 4.71 19.44
C ALA A 604 25.85 3.60 18.63
N PHE A 605 26.36 2.39 18.81
CA PHE A 605 25.68 1.14 18.48
C PHE A 605 25.59 0.32 19.77
N TYR A 606 24.41 -0.23 20.06
CA TYR A 606 24.21 -1.11 21.21
C TYR A 606 23.67 -2.46 20.77
N SER A 607 24.24 -3.52 21.32
CA SER A 607 23.83 -4.91 21.08
C SER A 607 23.21 -5.52 22.35
N LYS A 608 22.95 -6.84 22.32
CA LYS A 608 22.56 -7.60 23.51
C LYS A 608 23.55 -7.47 24.68
N ASP A 609 24.83 -7.25 24.41
CA ASP A 609 25.88 -7.18 25.44
C ASP A 609 25.84 -5.86 26.24
N ASP A 610 25.08 -4.88 25.77
CA ASP A 610 24.90 -3.59 26.44
C ASP A 610 23.72 -3.55 27.41
N ILE A 611 22.86 -4.57 27.40
CA ILE A 611 21.67 -4.66 28.25
C ILE A 611 22.10 -4.98 29.68
N PRO A 612 21.84 -4.10 30.67
CA PRO A 612 22.29 -4.33 32.04
C PRO A 612 21.50 -5.42 32.77
N GLY A 613 20.19 -5.50 32.53
CA GLY A 613 19.30 -6.49 33.12
C GLY A 613 18.97 -7.64 32.17
N LYS A 614 17.68 -7.91 31.99
CA LYS A 614 17.21 -9.02 31.14
C LYS A 614 17.03 -8.59 29.67
N ASN A 615 17.64 -9.34 28.74
CA ASN A 615 17.38 -9.22 27.31
C ASN A 615 16.01 -9.80 26.92
N ASN A 616 14.93 -9.19 27.39
CA ASN A 616 13.57 -9.66 27.14
C ASN A 616 12.57 -8.51 27.26
N PHE A 617 11.59 -8.45 26.34
CA PHE A 617 10.51 -7.46 26.41
C PHE A 617 9.15 -8.04 26.85
N MET A 618 9.03 -9.36 27.03
CA MET A 618 7.77 -10.00 27.41
C MET A 618 7.62 -10.16 28.93
N PRO A 619 6.43 -9.89 29.52
CA PRO A 619 6.23 -10.08 30.95
C PRO A 619 6.05 -11.57 31.28
N LEU A 620 7.09 -12.20 31.85
CA LEU A 620 7.13 -13.65 32.12
C LEU A 620 6.14 -14.15 33.19
N ASP A 621 5.54 -13.23 33.96
CA ASP A 621 4.44 -13.60 34.87
C ASP A 621 3.18 -14.01 34.10
N PHE A 622 3.07 -13.61 32.82
CA PHE A 622 1.94 -13.90 31.93
C PHE A 622 2.31 -14.82 30.77
N PHE A 623 3.57 -14.74 30.32
CA PHE A 623 4.08 -15.47 29.16
C PHE A 623 5.19 -16.43 29.58
N LYS A 624 5.32 -17.55 28.87
CA LYS A 624 6.22 -18.64 29.30
C LYS A 624 7.62 -18.53 28.74
N GLU A 625 7.77 -17.82 27.63
CA GLU A 625 9.03 -17.74 26.89
C GLU A 625 9.53 -16.30 26.83
N GLU A 626 10.85 -16.15 26.92
CA GLU A 626 11.52 -14.86 26.71
C GLU A 626 11.52 -14.51 25.22
N GLU A 627 11.29 -13.24 24.91
CA GLU A 627 11.47 -12.68 23.58
C GLU A 627 12.58 -11.65 23.62
N GLU A 628 13.70 -12.00 22.98
CA GLU A 628 14.89 -11.17 22.99
C GLU A 628 14.64 -9.81 22.35
N ILE A 629 15.19 -8.76 22.98
CA ILE A 629 15.21 -7.41 22.40
C ILE A 629 16.22 -7.39 21.25
N PHE A 630 17.41 -7.98 21.48
CA PHE A 630 18.43 -8.18 20.46
C PHE A 630 18.87 -9.65 20.45
N CYS A 631 18.94 -10.26 19.27
CA CYS A 631 19.32 -11.66 19.10
C CYS A 631 20.68 -11.94 19.76
N SER A 632 20.74 -12.91 20.67
CA SER A 632 21.96 -13.21 21.42
C SER A 632 22.90 -14.23 20.77
N GLY A 633 22.45 -14.91 19.70
CA GLY A 633 23.23 -15.93 19.00
C GLY A 633 22.53 -16.52 17.79
N ARG A 634 21.54 -17.41 17.99
CA ARG A 634 20.81 -18.07 16.89
C ARG A 634 19.69 -17.17 16.39
N VAL A 635 19.76 -16.80 15.11
CA VAL A 635 18.69 -16.08 14.42
C VAL A 635 17.46 -16.98 14.31
N LEU A 636 16.35 -16.57 14.92
CA LEU A 636 15.10 -17.36 14.97
C LEU A 636 14.22 -17.16 13.74
N TYR A 637 14.30 -15.98 13.13
CA TYR A 637 13.58 -15.62 11.92
C TYR A 637 14.35 -14.57 11.12
N HIS A 638 14.13 -14.51 9.81
CA HIS A 638 14.76 -13.49 8.95
C HIS A 638 14.36 -12.09 9.42
N HIS A 639 15.33 -11.18 9.50
CA HIS A 639 15.18 -9.83 10.06
C HIS A 639 14.86 -9.75 11.56
N GLN A 640 15.24 -10.75 12.37
CA GLN A 640 15.25 -10.59 13.83
C GLN A 640 16.18 -9.42 14.23
N PRO A 641 15.76 -8.51 15.13
CA PRO A 641 16.61 -7.43 15.61
C PRO A 641 17.90 -7.93 16.29
N ILE A 642 19.04 -7.32 15.97
CA ILE A 642 20.36 -7.67 16.53
C ILE A 642 21.04 -6.50 17.26
N GLY A 643 20.50 -5.30 17.16
CA GLY A 643 21.02 -4.12 17.86
C GLY A 643 20.24 -2.84 17.52
N ILE A 644 20.70 -1.72 18.05
CA ILE A 644 20.21 -0.37 17.75
C ILE A 644 21.38 0.55 17.40
N LEU A 645 21.28 1.25 16.26
CA LEU A 645 22.20 2.32 15.87
C LEU A 645 21.58 3.66 16.23
N VAL A 646 22.37 4.55 16.83
CA VAL A 646 21.93 5.85 17.36
C VAL A 646 22.79 6.98 16.81
N GLY A 647 22.16 8.07 16.37
CA GLY A 647 22.82 9.25 15.82
C GLY A 647 22.05 10.54 16.08
N ASN A 648 22.60 11.67 15.64
CA ASN A 648 22.03 13.01 15.86
C ASN A 648 20.81 13.33 14.97
N SER A 649 20.57 12.54 13.91
CA SER A 649 19.42 12.69 13.01
C SER A 649 19.03 11.34 12.42
N GLN A 650 17.74 11.19 12.06
CA GLN A 650 17.26 9.98 11.38
C GLN A 650 17.98 9.75 10.05
N ALA A 651 18.26 10.81 9.29
CA ALA A 651 18.87 10.71 7.97
C ALA A 651 20.29 10.11 8.05
N VAL A 652 21.10 10.59 9.00
CA VAL A 652 22.46 10.07 9.24
C VAL A 652 22.40 8.60 9.64
N VAL A 653 21.53 8.25 10.59
CA VAL A 653 21.34 6.85 11.03
C VAL A 653 20.94 5.94 9.86
N GLN A 654 19.98 6.36 9.04
CA GLN A 654 19.52 5.58 7.88
C GLN A 654 20.62 5.39 6.83
N SER A 655 21.45 6.41 6.58
CA SER A 655 22.56 6.31 5.63
C SER A 655 23.68 5.37 6.08
N ALA A 656 23.81 5.13 7.40
CA ALA A 656 24.88 4.33 7.98
C ALA A 656 24.50 2.85 8.20
N ILE A 657 23.23 2.46 8.02
CA ILE A 657 22.77 1.07 8.27
C ILE A 657 23.55 0.06 7.45
N SER A 658 23.76 0.35 6.15
CA SER A 658 24.46 -0.56 5.23
C SER A 658 25.96 -0.74 5.54
N LEU A 659 26.52 0.07 6.44
CA LEU A 659 27.90 -0.03 6.89
C LEU A 659 28.09 -0.98 8.08
N ILE A 660 27.00 -1.49 8.66
CA ILE A 660 27.06 -2.48 9.74
C ILE A 660 27.15 -3.86 9.12
N GLU A 661 28.24 -4.55 9.39
CA GLU A 661 28.53 -5.87 8.85
C GLU A 661 28.30 -6.95 9.91
N ALA A 662 27.25 -7.74 9.74
CA ALA A 662 27.01 -8.92 10.55
C ALA A 662 27.44 -10.19 9.78
N THR A 663 28.18 -11.06 10.44
CA THR A 663 28.65 -12.33 9.86
C THR A 663 27.96 -13.51 10.54
N TYR A 664 27.63 -14.54 9.76
CA TYR A 664 26.81 -15.66 10.19
C TYR A 664 27.42 -17.01 9.77
N ASP A 665 27.34 -18.02 10.63
CA ASP A 665 27.38 -19.40 10.16
C ASP A 665 26.03 -19.72 9.50
N PRO A 666 26.01 -20.24 8.26
CA PRO A 666 24.77 -20.61 7.58
C PRO A 666 24.07 -21.77 8.31
N PRO A 667 22.74 -21.87 8.20
CA PRO A 667 22.01 -22.96 8.82
C PRO A 667 22.31 -24.29 8.12
N THR A 668 22.26 -25.39 8.87
CA THR A 668 22.44 -26.74 8.33
C THR A 668 21.14 -27.38 7.83
N VAL A 669 20.00 -26.71 8.04
CA VAL A 669 18.66 -27.18 7.67
C VAL A 669 17.90 -26.06 6.96
N ALA A 670 17.07 -26.42 5.99
CA ALA A 670 16.19 -25.46 5.34
C ALA A 670 15.10 -24.97 6.33
N PRO A 671 14.68 -23.70 6.24
CA PRO A 671 13.63 -23.17 7.11
C PRO A 671 12.26 -23.74 6.74
N LEU A 672 11.45 -24.01 7.75
CA LEU A 672 10.06 -24.46 7.65
C LEU A 672 9.14 -23.29 7.98
N LEU A 673 8.55 -22.72 6.94
CA LEU A 673 7.84 -21.44 6.99
C LEU A 673 6.32 -21.59 7.10
N THR A 674 5.78 -22.80 6.97
CA THR A 674 4.34 -23.05 7.06
C THR A 674 4.01 -24.31 7.84
N VAL A 675 2.81 -24.35 8.42
CA VAL A 675 2.25 -25.56 9.06
C VAL A 675 2.29 -26.76 8.12
N ARG A 676 1.92 -26.58 6.84
CA ARG A 676 1.89 -27.65 5.85
C ARG A 676 3.28 -28.23 5.55
N GLN A 677 4.33 -27.41 5.58
CA GLN A 677 5.71 -27.90 5.46
C GLN A 677 6.11 -28.77 6.66
N ILE A 678 5.81 -28.33 7.88
CA ILE A 678 6.10 -29.07 9.12
C ILE A 678 5.39 -30.43 9.15
N LEU A 679 4.10 -30.47 8.79
CA LEU A 679 3.33 -31.70 8.71
C LEU A 679 3.88 -32.64 7.64
N LYS A 680 4.24 -32.12 6.46
CA LYS A 680 4.82 -32.90 5.36
C LYS A 680 6.16 -33.54 5.74
N GLU A 681 7.00 -32.83 6.49
CA GLU A 681 8.29 -33.33 6.95
C GLU A 681 8.21 -34.22 8.20
N GLY A 682 7.02 -34.35 8.81
CA GLY A 682 6.82 -35.17 10.01
C GLY A 682 7.51 -34.62 11.26
N ARG A 683 7.68 -33.29 11.36
CA ARG A 683 8.37 -32.59 12.46
C ARG A 683 7.49 -32.45 13.70
N THR A 684 7.22 -33.58 14.37
CA THR A 684 6.38 -33.63 15.58
C THR A 684 6.96 -32.88 16.78
N ASP A 685 8.27 -32.64 16.80
CA ASP A 685 8.96 -31.82 17.80
C ASP A 685 8.53 -30.34 17.77
N ARG A 686 7.93 -29.90 16.66
CA ARG A 686 7.42 -28.53 16.47
C ARG A 686 5.90 -28.41 16.61
N ILE A 687 5.23 -29.49 17.03
CA ILE A 687 3.79 -29.54 17.20
C ILE A 687 3.48 -29.78 18.67
N HIS A 688 2.77 -28.84 19.28
CA HIS A 688 2.39 -28.89 20.68
C HIS A 688 0.89 -29.15 20.81
N ASP A 689 0.54 -30.15 21.62
CA ASP A 689 -0.83 -30.51 21.90
C ASP A 689 -1.52 -29.45 22.77
N GLY A 690 -2.64 -28.95 22.25
CA GLY A 690 -3.54 -28.06 22.97
C GLY A 690 -4.70 -28.82 23.60
N LYS A 691 -5.77 -28.09 23.92
CA LYS A 691 -7.01 -28.66 24.46
C LYS A 691 -7.73 -29.44 23.37
N THR A 692 -8.11 -30.68 23.66
CA THR A 692 -9.09 -31.43 22.86
C THR A 692 -10.50 -31.25 23.44
N ILE A 693 -11.45 -30.90 22.57
CA ILE A 693 -12.88 -30.97 22.86
C ILE A 693 -13.38 -32.34 22.40
N GLN A 694 -14.00 -33.07 23.32
CA GLN A 694 -14.63 -34.35 23.03
C GLN A 694 -16.13 -34.15 22.76
N PRO A 695 -16.71 -34.90 21.81
CA PRO A 695 -18.14 -34.88 21.59
C PRO A 695 -18.86 -35.54 22.77
N THR A 696 -20.02 -35.00 23.15
CA THR A 696 -20.90 -35.60 24.15
C THR A 696 -21.93 -36.54 23.53
N ARG A 697 -22.12 -36.47 22.20
CA ARG A 697 -23.00 -37.34 21.42
C ARG A 697 -22.35 -37.71 20.09
N LYS A 698 -22.75 -38.85 19.51
CA LYS A 698 -22.51 -39.18 18.10
C LYS A 698 -23.82 -39.66 17.48
N GLY A 699 -24.22 -39.04 16.38
CA GLY A 699 -25.35 -39.48 15.58
C GLY A 699 -25.04 -40.77 14.81
N THR A 700 -26.08 -41.54 14.48
CA THR A 700 -25.96 -42.84 13.79
C THR A 700 -26.46 -42.80 12.36
N ASP A 701 -27.19 -41.77 11.96
CA ASP A 701 -27.81 -41.61 10.64
C ASP A 701 -26.85 -40.94 9.66
N ILE A 702 -25.70 -41.56 9.42
CA ILE A 702 -24.66 -40.98 8.54
C ILE A 702 -24.90 -41.46 7.12
N THR A 703 -25.29 -40.55 6.24
CA THR A 703 -25.50 -40.82 4.82
C THR A 703 -24.39 -40.24 3.93
N HIS A 704 -23.68 -39.21 4.42
CA HIS A 704 -22.58 -38.56 3.72
C HIS A 704 -21.37 -38.38 4.64
N VAL A 705 -20.15 -38.52 4.10
CA VAL A 705 -18.90 -38.24 4.80
C VAL A 705 -18.04 -37.34 3.94
N ILE A 706 -17.73 -36.16 4.45
CA ILE A 706 -16.99 -35.11 3.74
C ILE A 706 -15.67 -34.88 4.47
N LYS A 707 -14.58 -34.84 3.71
CA LYS A 707 -13.24 -34.54 4.24
C LYS A 707 -12.64 -33.35 3.51
N GLY A 708 -11.92 -32.52 4.22
CA GLY A 708 -11.26 -31.38 3.60
C GLY A 708 -10.25 -30.69 4.49
N THR A 709 -9.66 -29.66 3.92
CA THR A 709 -8.67 -28.80 4.57
C THR A 709 -8.99 -27.35 4.30
N PHE A 710 -8.79 -26.48 5.28
CA PHE A 710 -8.93 -25.04 5.13
C PHE A 710 -7.71 -24.32 5.69
N ASP A 711 -7.00 -23.59 4.83
CA ASP A 711 -5.74 -22.92 5.15
C ASP A 711 -5.88 -21.41 4.97
N VAL A 712 -5.41 -20.64 5.95
CA VAL A 712 -5.37 -19.17 5.91
C VAL A 712 -3.97 -18.70 6.28
N TYR A 713 -3.44 -17.79 5.45
CA TYR A 713 -2.10 -17.25 5.60
C TYR A 713 -2.07 -15.96 6.44
N GLN A 714 -0.86 -15.47 6.70
CA GLN A 714 -0.57 -14.28 7.51
C GLN A 714 -1.35 -13.03 7.08
N GLN A 715 -1.72 -12.20 8.06
CA GLN A 715 -2.28 -10.86 7.85
C GLN A 715 -1.51 -9.83 8.68
N TYR A 716 -1.00 -8.78 8.03
CA TYR A 716 -0.36 -7.67 8.73
C TYR A 716 -1.36 -6.60 9.18
N HIS A 717 -1.10 -5.98 10.33
CA HIS A 717 -1.99 -4.98 10.95
C HIS A 717 -2.15 -3.73 10.09
N PHE A 718 -1.06 -3.29 9.47
CA PHE A 718 -1.00 -2.08 8.64
C PHE A 718 -1.53 -0.84 9.38
N HIS A 719 -1.15 -0.69 10.66
CA HIS A 719 -1.42 0.55 11.39
C HIS A 719 -0.69 1.71 10.72
N MET A 720 -1.40 2.82 10.50
CA MET A 720 -0.90 3.95 9.69
C MET A 720 0.24 4.71 10.38
N GLU A 721 0.33 4.66 11.72
CA GLU A 721 1.53 5.03 12.46
C GLU A 721 2.30 3.75 12.77
N SER A 722 3.55 3.63 12.30
CA SER A 722 4.45 2.50 12.62
C SER A 722 4.76 2.44 14.12
N GLN A 723 5.48 1.40 14.56
CA GLN A 723 5.98 1.38 15.93
C GLN A 723 6.95 2.54 16.14
N CYS A 724 6.70 3.31 17.20
CA CYS A 724 7.56 4.39 17.59
C CYS A 724 7.57 4.53 19.12
N CYS A 725 8.65 5.14 19.61
CA CYS A 725 8.82 5.47 21.01
C CYS A 725 9.74 6.68 21.14
N SER A 726 9.46 7.55 22.10
CA SER A 726 10.36 8.61 22.53
C SER A 726 10.66 8.41 24.01
N VAL A 727 11.94 8.45 24.38
CA VAL A 727 12.37 8.32 25.78
C VAL A 727 13.17 9.55 26.17
N VAL A 728 12.85 10.13 27.32
CA VAL A 728 13.50 11.32 27.88
C VAL A 728 14.00 10.96 29.29
N PRO A 729 15.32 10.94 29.52
CA PRO A 729 15.85 10.79 30.88
C PRO A 729 15.46 11.97 31.77
N ASN A 730 15.16 11.70 33.05
CA ASN A 730 14.92 12.72 34.09
C ASN A 730 15.89 12.51 35.27
N GLU A 731 15.79 13.31 36.35
CA GLU A 731 16.78 13.33 37.44
C GLU A 731 16.98 11.97 38.11
N ASN A 732 15.99 11.10 38.02
CA ASN A 732 15.87 9.91 38.85
C ASN A 732 15.43 8.66 38.08
N GLY A 733 15.26 8.74 36.76
CA GLY A 733 14.58 7.73 35.95
C GLY A 733 14.40 8.16 34.49
N ILE A 734 13.31 7.70 33.87
CA ILE A 734 12.99 7.97 32.45
C ILE A 734 11.49 8.17 32.23
N ASP A 735 11.17 9.06 31.30
CA ASP A 735 9.82 9.27 30.77
C ASP A 735 9.72 8.65 29.37
N ILE A 736 8.72 7.79 29.16
CA ILE A 736 8.53 7.01 27.94
C ILE A 736 7.21 7.41 27.29
N TYR A 737 7.27 7.70 26.00
CA TYR A 737 6.12 8.02 25.15
C TYR A 737 6.01 6.98 24.02
N PRO A 738 5.43 5.79 24.31
CA PRO A 738 5.34 4.71 23.34
C PRO A 738 4.07 4.82 22.49
N SER A 739 4.12 4.32 21.25
CA SER A 739 2.90 3.95 20.54
C SER A 739 2.43 2.56 20.99
N SER A 740 1.91 2.42 22.21
CA SER A 740 1.50 1.13 22.80
C SER A 740 0.04 1.11 23.27
N GLN A 741 -0.59 -0.06 23.19
CA GLN A 741 -1.90 -0.36 23.79
C GLN A 741 -1.79 -0.82 25.25
N TRP A 742 -0.61 -1.25 25.70
CA TRP A 742 -0.41 -1.81 27.05
C TRP A 742 0.75 -1.11 27.77
N MET A 743 0.43 -0.06 28.53
CA MET A 743 1.42 0.78 29.20
C MET A 743 2.21 0.02 30.28
N ASP A 744 1.54 -0.81 31.08
CA ASP A 744 2.18 -1.58 32.15
C ASP A 744 3.23 -2.55 31.62
N GLN A 745 2.95 -3.20 30.48
CA GLN A 745 3.91 -4.10 29.84
C GLN A 745 5.18 -3.34 29.43
N ILE A 746 5.06 -2.12 28.89
CA ILE A 746 6.22 -1.28 28.57
C ILE A 746 7.01 -0.96 29.84
N GLN A 747 6.33 -0.53 30.91
CA GLN A 747 6.99 -0.20 32.17
C GLN A 747 7.74 -1.40 32.76
N ILE A 748 7.11 -2.58 32.79
CA ILE A 748 7.71 -3.82 33.30
C ILE A 748 8.90 -4.25 32.43
N ALA A 749 8.74 -4.26 31.11
CA ALA A 749 9.79 -4.66 30.18
C ALA A 749 11.04 -3.79 30.34
N VAL A 750 10.87 -2.47 30.34
CA VAL A 750 11.98 -1.52 30.47
C VAL A 750 12.61 -1.58 31.86
N SER A 751 11.81 -1.72 32.92
CA SER A 751 12.27 -1.92 34.31
C SER A 751 13.20 -3.13 34.42
N LYS A 752 12.78 -4.29 33.89
CA LYS A 752 13.57 -5.53 33.92
C LYS A 752 14.81 -5.47 33.01
N MET A 753 14.72 -4.80 31.87
CA MET A 753 15.82 -4.65 30.93
C MET A 753 16.90 -3.70 31.45
N LEU A 754 16.52 -2.56 32.04
CA LEU A 754 17.45 -1.57 32.60
C LEU A 754 17.94 -1.91 34.01
N GLU A 755 17.34 -2.91 34.66
CA GLU A 755 17.57 -3.24 36.07
C GLU A 755 17.29 -2.06 37.02
N ILE A 756 16.21 -1.31 36.75
CA ILE A 756 15.77 -0.18 37.59
C ILE A 756 14.35 -0.42 38.13
N PRO A 757 13.99 0.14 39.30
CA PRO A 757 12.63 0.00 39.82
C PRO A 757 11.57 0.62 38.90
N SER A 758 10.41 -0.03 38.75
CA SER A 758 9.32 0.46 37.86
C SER A 758 8.82 1.86 38.22
N ASN A 759 8.92 2.29 39.49
CA ASN A 759 8.53 3.63 39.93
C ASN A 759 9.47 4.74 39.42
N LYS A 760 10.59 4.39 38.78
CA LYS A 760 11.48 5.32 38.06
C LYS A 760 11.10 5.51 36.59
N ILE A 761 10.03 4.84 36.13
CA ILE A 761 9.61 4.83 34.73
C ILE A 761 8.18 5.36 34.65
N ASN A 762 8.01 6.50 33.99
CA ASN A 762 6.69 7.02 33.64
C ASN A 762 6.38 6.65 32.19
N VAL A 763 5.16 6.18 31.93
CA VAL A 763 4.69 5.84 30.57
C VAL A 763 3.47 6.69 30.24
N THR A 764 3.52 7.44 29.14
CA THR A 764 2.42 8.32 28.71
C THR A 764 1.99 8.01 27.29
N VAL A 765 0.70 7.69 27.12
CA VAL A 765 0.07 7.47 25.80
C VAL A 765 -1.10 8.42 25.62
N ARG A 766 -1.02 9.34 24.65
CA ARG A 766 -2.14 10.24 24.33
C ARG A 766 -3.12 9.63 23.33
N ARG A 767 -2.62 9.06 22.24
CA ARG A 767 -3.37 8.44 21.14
C ARG A 767 -2.47 7.54 20.29
N LEU A 768 -3.08 6.67 19.49
CA LEU A 768 -2.38 5.78 18.54
C LEU A 768 -2.90 5.98 17.11
N GLY A 769 -2.00 5.96 16.14
CA GLY A 769 -2.32 5.99 14.71
C GLY A 769 -2.73 4.63 14.14
N GLY A 770 -3.63 3.94 14.84
CA GLY A 770 -3.98 2.55 14.58
C GLY A 770 -3.09 1.58 15.36
N ALA A 771 -3.62 0.41 15.70
CA ALA A 771 -2.93 -0.58 16.52
C ALA A 771 -3.35 -2.00 16.15
N PHE A 772 -4.65 -2.28 16.24
CA PHE A 772 -5.28 -3.54 15.80
C PHE A 772 -4.74 -4.80 16.47
N GLY A 773 -4.11 -4.69 17.65
CA GLY A 773 -3.48 -5.80 18.38
C GLY A 773 -1.95 -5.80 18.27
N GLY A 774 -1.40 -5.30 17.17
CA GLY A 774 0.04 -5.29 16.91
C GLY A 774 0.82 -4.30 17.79
N LYS A 775 0.15 -3.44 18.55
CA LYS A 775 0.78 -2.54 19.53
C LYS A 775 0.48 -2.95 20.98
N ILE A 776 0.00 -4.17 21.23
CA ILE A 776 -0.18 -4.70 22.61
C ILE A 776 1.19 -5.00 23.23
N SER A 777 1.92 -5.97 22.67
CA SER A 777 3.20 -6.47 23.19
C SER A 777 4.39 -5.97 22.38
N ARG A 778 4.26 -5.94 21.05
CA ARG A 778 5.37 -5.69 20.11
C ARG A 778 6.03 -4.31 20.26
N ASN A 779 5.33 -3.31 20.79
CA ASN A 779 5.96 -2.01 21.06
C ASN A 779 7.00 -2.10 22.21
N GLY A 780 6.93 -3.14 23.05
CA GLY A 780 7.94 -3.43 24.08
C GLY A 780 9.35 -3.55 23.51
N LEU A 781 9.50 -4.19 22.34
CA LEU A 781 10.77 -4.28 21.61
C LEU A 781 11.35 -2.88 21.32
N VAL A 782 10.55 -2.01 20.69
CA VAL A 782 10.99 -0.66 20.30
C VAL A 782 11.23 0.22 21.53
N SER A 783 10.37 0.12 22.54
CA SER A 783 10.51 0.89 23.78
C SER A 783 11.74 0.47 24.59
N CYS A 784 12.05 -0.83 24.68
CA CYS A 784 13.26 -1.31 25.34
C CYS A 784 14.52 -0.84 24.61
N ALA A 785 14.60 -1.02 23.29
CA ALA A 785 15.75 -0.57 22.52
C ALA A 785 15.97 0.95 22.65
N THR A 786 14.89 1.74 22.59
CA THR A 786 14.94 3.21 22.75
C THR A 786 15.37 3.59 24.17
N ALA A 787 14.83 2.92 25.19
CA ALA A 787 15.15 3.19 26.59
C ALA A 787 16.59 2.82 26.94
N LEU A 788 17.11 1.72 26.39
CA LEU A 788 18.52 1.33 26.55
C LEU A 788 19.45 2.44 26.04
N ALA A 789 19.21 2.90 24.82
CA ALA A 789 19.99 3.97 24.22
C ALA A 789 19.93 5.26 25.03
N ALA A 790 18.73 5.67 25.45
CA ALA A 790 18.53 6.89 26.23
C ALA A 790 19.20 6.81 27.61
N TRP A 791 19.10 5.66 28.26
CA TRP A 791 19.71 5.39 29.56
C TRP A 791 21.23 5.44 29.50
N LYS A 792 21.84 4.74 28.54
CA LYS A 792 23.30 4.66 28.39
C LYS A 792 23.93 5.99 27.97
N LEU A 793 23.22 6.79 27.17
CA LEU A 793 23.72 8.07 26.67
C LEU A 793 23.36 9.26 27.56
N HIS A 794 22.48 9.07 28.54
CA HIS A 794 21.88 10.15 29.34
C HIS A 794 21.32 11.28 28.47
N LYS A 795 20.73 10.91 27.32
CA LYS A 795 20.15 11.84 26.34
C LYS A 795 18.79 11.35 25.89
N PRO A 796 17.88 12.25 25.50
CA PRO A 796 16.62 11.84 24.89
C PRO A 796 16.86 11.07 23.59
N VAL A 797 16.12 9.98 23.37
CA VAL A 797 16.19 9.18 22.14
C VAL A 797 14.79 8.96 21.58
N LYS A 798 14.62 9.17 20.28
CA LYS A 798 13.37 8.94 19.55
C LYS A 798 13.60 7.90 18.45
N VAL A 799 12.78 6.86 18.42
CA VAL A 799 12.79 5.80 17.41
C VAL A 799 11.42 5.74 16.74
N TYR A 800 11.41 5.67 15.43
CA TYR A 800 10.24 5.29 14.65
C TYR A 800 10.68 4.37 13.52
N MET A 801 10.01 3.23 13.38
CA MET A 801 10.36 2.26 12.36
C MET A 801 9.86 2.71 10.99
N SER A 802 10.63 2.44 9.94
CA SER A 802 10.10 2.51 8.57
C SER A 802 8.95 1.49 8.42
N LEU A 803 8.04 1.70 7.47
CA LEU A 803 6.95 0.73 7.24
C LEU A 803 7.50 -0.66 6.92
N THR A 804 8.58 -0.72 6.13
CA THR A 804 9.29 -1.94 5.74
C THR A 804 9.88 -2.66 6.94
N ASP A 805 10.67 -1.99 7.77
CA ASP A 805 11.28 -2.61 8.96
C ASP A 805 10.20 -3.08 9.94
N ASN A 806 9.10 -2.33 10.04
CA ASN A 806 7.96 -2.69 10.87
C ASN A 806 7.26 -3.97 10.37
N MET A 807 7.25 -4.21 9.05
CA MET A 807 6.71 -5.43 8.43
C MET A 807 7.69 -6.61 8.48
N HIS A 808 8.99 -6.34 8.51
CA HIS A 808 10.06 -7.32 8.60
C HIS A 808 10.21 -7.88 10.01
N ALA A 809 10.34 -7.01 11.01
CA ALA A 809 10.71 -7.41 12.36
C ALA A 809 9.51 -7.89 13.21
N LEU A 810 8.27 -7.50 12.87
CA LEU A 810 7.12 -7.73 13.74
C LEU A 810 6.22 -8.86 13.27
N GLY A 811 5.71 -9.58 14.28
CA GLY A 811 4.63 -10.56 14.18
C GLY A 811 3.40 -10.08 13.43
N LYS A 812 2.71 -11.03 12.79
CA LYS A 812 1.44 -10.82 12.07
C LYS A 812 0.33 -11.61 12.74
N ARG A 813 -0.89 -11.60 12.17
CA ARG A 813 -1.93 -12.57 12.54
C ARG A 813 -1.42 -13.99 12.30
N PHE A 814 -1.73 -14.88 13.24
CA PHE A 814 -1.51 -16.32 13.16
C PHE A 814 -2.07 -16.92 11.84
N PRO A 815 -1.21 -17.46 10.96
CA PRO A 815 -1.64 -18.43 9.97
C PRO A 815 -2.25 -19.65 10.66
N PHE A 816 -3.18 -20.33 9.99
CA PHE A 816 -3.73 -21.57 10.51
C PHE A 816 -4.13 -22.53 9.40
N SER A 817 -4.22 -23.79 9.78
CA SER A 817 -4.68 -24.91 8.96
C SER A 817 -5.70 -25.73 9.74
N THR A 818 -6.82 -26.08 9.12
CA THR A 818 -7.83 -26.95 9.73
C THR A 818 -8.04 -28.17 8.84
N ASP A 819 -7.79 -29.36 9.37
CA ASP A 819 -8.13 -30.63 8.75
C ASP A 819 -9.42 -31.16 9.37
N TYR A 820 -10.38 -31.59 8.55
CA TYR A 820 -11.69 -32.01 9.07
C TYR A 820 -12.30 -33.19 8.33
N GLU A 821 -13.15 -33.91 9.06
CA GLU A 821 -14.06 -34.93 8.59
C GLU A 821 -15.44 -34.72 9.22
N VAL A 822 -16.50 -34.67 8.41
CA VAL A 822 -17.87 -34.44 8.85
C VAL A 822 -18.77 -35.55 8.34
N GLY A 823 -19.53 -36.18 9.23
CA GLY A 823 -20.62 -37.09 8.88
C GLY A 823 -21.98 -36.39 8.98
N LEU A 824 -22.75 -36.42 7.91
CA LEU A 824 -24.06 -35.75 7.79
C LEU A 824 -25.14 -36.77 7.44
N ASN A 825 -26.39 -36.44 7.78
CA ASN A 825 -27.56 -37.13 7.24
C ASN A 825 -28.09 -36.42 5.97
N ASN A 826 -29.16 -36.96 5.38
CA ASN A 826 -29.75 -36.40 4.15
C ASN A 826 -30.43 -35.04 4.34
N GLN A 827 -30.65 -34.61 5.58
CA GLN A 827 -31.18 -33.28 5.91
C GLN A 827 -30.05 -32.27 6.19
N GLY A 828 -28.78 -32.65 6.00
CA GLY A 828 -27.64 -31.78 6.28
C GLY A 828 -27.33 -31.58 7.76
N ILE A 829 -27.91 -32.41 8.65
CA ILE A 829 -27.65 -32.35 10.10
C ILE A 829 -26.38 -33.12 10.43
N ILE A 830 -25.46 -32.47 11.15
CA ILE A 830 -24.17 -33.04 11.54
C ILE A 830 -24.37 -34.14 12.58
N GLN A 831 -23.99 -35.36 12.20
CA GLN A 831 -23.99 -36.55 13.07
C GLN A 831 -22.69 -36.68 13.85
N TYR A 832 -21.56 -36.31 13.24
CA TYR A 832 -20.27 -36.12 13.91
C TYR A 832 -19.38 -35.18 13.11
N MET A 833 -18.47 -34.53 13.82
CA MET A 833 -17.40 -33.75 13.21
C MET A 833 -16.09 -34.03 13.95
N THR A 834 -15.01 -34.31 13.21
CA THR A 834 -13.66 -34.37 13.76
C THR A 834 -12.79 -33.35 13.06
N CYS A 835 -12.25 -32.41 13.82
CA CYS A 835 -11.40 -31.34 13.32
C CYS A 835 -10.05 -31.35 14.06
N THR A 836 -8.96 -31.20 13.32
CA THR A 836 -7.65 -30.83 13.89
C THR A 836 -7.29 -29.43 13.41
N HIS A 837 -7.16 -28.50 14.35
CA HIS A 837 -6.84 -27.10 14.05
C HIS A 837 -5.41 -26.80 14.47
N TYR A 838 -4.59 -26.36 13.52
CA TYR A 838 -3.20 -26.00 13.70
C TYR A 838 -3.04 -24.49 13.63
N SER A 839 -2.55 -23.87 14.70
CA SER A 839 -2.20 -22.44 14.72
C SER A 839 -0.69 -22.26 14.64
N ASP A 840 -0.23 -21.46 13.67
CA ASP A 840 1.18 -21.12 13.49
C ASP A 840 1.56 -19.96 14.42
N LEU A 841 2.35 -20.25 15.44
CA LEU A 841 2.81 -19.27 16.42
C LEU A 841 4.10 -18.56 15.97
N GLY A 842 4.77 -19.04 14.92
CA GLY A 842 6.11 -18.60 14.56
C GLY A 842 7.18 -19.25 15.42
N SER A 843 8.29 -18.54 15.64
CA SER A 843 9.51 -19.08 16.26
C SER A 843 9.40 -19.50 17.73
N ILE A 844 8.37 -19.04 18.46
CA ILE A 844 8.12 -19.30 19.89
C ILE A 844 6.62 -19.38 20.17
N SER A 845 6.19 -19.76 21.38
CA SER A 845 4.78 -20.07 21.68
C SER A 845 4.03 -19.07 22.57
N ASN A 846 4.50 -17.82 22.66
CA ASN A 846 3.78 -16.76 23.37
C ASN A 846 2.46 -16.38 22.65
N GLU A 847 1.60 -15.59 23.30
CA GLU A 847 0.36 -15.03 22.71
C GLU A 847 -0.56 -16.03 21.99
N ASN A 848 -0.56 -17.29 22.44
CA ASN A 848 -1.27 -18.40 21.81
C ASN A 848 -2.81 -18.20 21.82
N PRO A 849 -3.50 -18.19 20.66
CA PRO A 849 -4.93 -17.92 20.57
C PRO A 849 -5.83 -19.13 20.88
N ALA A 850 -5.27 -20.30 21.21
CA ALA A 850 -6.02 -21.56 21.30
C ALA A 850 -7.24 -21.52 22.24
N GLN A 851 -7.16 -20.78 23.35
CA GLN A 851 -8.30 -20.66 24.28
C GLN A 851 -9.50 -19.98 23.64
N ILE A 852 -9.27 -18.92 22.85
CA ILE A 852 -10.35 -18.19 22.17
C ILE A 852 -10.89 -19.04 21.01
N ILE A 853 -10.02 -19.74 20.28
CA ILE A 853 -10.44 -20.63 19.20
C ILE A 853 -11.42 -21.68 19.71
N VAL A 854 -11.11 -22.33 20.83
CA VAL A 854 -12.00 -23.33 21.44
C VAL A 854 -13.39 -22.76 21.77
N LEU A 855 -13.47 -21.51 22.20
CA LEU A 855 -14.74 -20.87 22.56
C LEU A 855 -15.60 -20.56 21.32
N ASP A 856 -14.96 -20.08 20.25
CA ASP A 856 -15.66 -19.57 19.06
C ASP A 856 -15.77 -20.59 17.91
N PHE A 857 -15.05 -21.73 17.94
CA PHE A 857 -15.07 -22.73 16.84
C PHE A 857 -16.45 -23.32 16.60
N LYS A 858 -17.31 -23.37 17.63
CA LYS A 858 -18.71 -23.80 17.47
C LYS A 858 -19.53 -22.87 16.57
N GLY A 859 -19.07 -21.63 16.35
CA GLY A 859 -19.83 -20.58 15.66
C GLY A 859 -21.22 -20.41 16.26
N SER A 860 -22.23 -20.56 15.42
CA SER A 860 -23.65 -20.47 15.80
C SER A 860 -24.34 -21.85 15.85
N TYR A 861 -23.58 -22.96 15.86
CA TYR A 861 -24.09 -24.31 15.62
C TYR A 861 -24.16 -25.17 16.89
N VAL A 862 -25.03 -26.18 16.88
CA VAL A 862 -25.04 -27.26 17.87
C VAL A 862 -23.75 -28.08 17.72
N ASN A 863 -22.95 -28.13 18.78
CA ASN A 863 -21.60 -28.68 18.75
C ASN A 863 -21.40 -29.90 19.67
N ASP A 864 -22.49 -30.54 20.11
CA ASP A 864 -22.44 -31.73 20.98
C ASP A 864 -21.83 -32.96 20.27
N THR A 865 -21.75 -32.94 18.95
CA THR A 865 -21.12 -33.95 18.10
C THR A 865 -19.72 -33.60 17.60
N PHE A 866 -19.16 -32.47 18.05
CA PHE A 866 -17.88 -31.97 17.54
C PHE A 866 -16.72 -32.49 18.40
N LYS A 867 -15.74 -33.10 17.73
CA LYS A 867 -14.40 -33.32 18.25
C LYS A 867 -13.47 -32.27 17.65
N LEU A 868 -12.78 -31.50 18.49
CA LEU A 868 -11.79 -30.51 18.06
C LEU A 868 -10.46 -30.76 18.76
N ASP A 869 -9.43 -31.12 18.00
CA ASP A 869 -8.06 -31.28 18.45
C ASP A 869 -7.27 -30.01 18.13
N MET A 870 -6.90 -29.24 19.15
CA MET A 870 -6.09 -28.03 18.98
C MET A 870 -4.59 -28.38 18.96
N LYS A 871 -3.86 -27.80 18.02
CA LYS A 871 -2.41 -27.94 17.87
C LYS A 871 -1.79 -26.55 17.70
N SER A 872 -0.72 -26.31 18.41
CA SER A 872 0.13 -25.12 18.21
C SER A 872 1.39 -25.55 17.48
N VAL A 873 1.82 -24.77 16.50
CA VAL A 873 2.91 -25.14 15.59
C VAL A 873 3.94 -24.02 15.55
N ASN A 874 5.21 -24.38 15.74
CA ASN A 874 6.32 -23.43 15.63
C ASN A 874 6.98 -23.48 14.24
N THR A 875 6.96 -22.37 13.53
CA THR A 875 7.63 -22.18 12.23
C THR A 875 8.88 -21.32 12.39
N ASP A 876 9.76 -21.32 11.38
CA ASP A 876 10.95 -20.46 11.33
C ASP A 876 10.60 -19.02 10.86
N THR A 877 9.43 -18.52 11.26
CA THR A 877 8.94 -17.16 10.99
C THR A 877 8.95 -16.30 12.25
N HIS A 878 8.72 -14.99 12.10
CA HIS A 878 8.57 -14.10 13.25
C HIS A 878 7.46 -14.60 14.18
N HIS A 879 7.58 -14.27 15.46
CA HIS A 879 6.54 -14.63 16.42
C HIS A 879 5.25 -13.87 16.09
N ASN A 880 4.19 -14.60 15.75
CA ASN A 880 2.89 -14.01 15.45
C ASN A 880 2.26 -13.39 16.69
N THR A 881 1.40 -12.40 16.50
CA THR A 881 0.86 -11.58 17.59
C THR A 881 -0.63 -11.34 17.40
N TRP A 882 -1.29 -10.89 18.46
CA TRP A 882 -2.69 -10.49 18.45
C TRP A 882 -3.04 -9.58 17.26
N THR A 883 -4.11 -9.94 16.56
CA THR A 883 -4.74 -9.11 15.51
C THR A 883 -6.24 -9.08 15.77
N ARG A 884 -6.92 -7.95 15.52
CA ARG A 884 -8.36 -7.71 15.81
C ARG A 884 -9.22 -8.98 15.62
N ALA A 885 -10.01 -9.36 16.63
CA ALA A 885 -10.67 -10.67 16.74
C ALA A 885 -9.67 -11.85 16.73
N PRO A 886 -8.74 -11.90 17.71
CA PRO A 886 -7.70 -12.92 17.75
C PRO A 886 -8.29 -14.28 18.15
N GLY A 887 -7.95 -15.34 17.41
CA GLY A 887 -8.51 -16.67 17.61
C GLY A 887 -9.93 -16.81 17.06
N SER A 888 -10.81 -15.84 17.29
CA SER A 888 -12.19 -15.85 16.79
C SER A 888 -12.26 -15.87 15.26
N THR A 889 -11.40 -15.10 14.58
CA THR A 889 -11.39 -15.08 13.10
C THR A 889 -10.98 -16.44 12.54
N GLU A 890 -9.98 -17.05 13.17
CA GLU A 890 -9.41 -18.34 12.81
C GLU A 890 -10.42 -19.48 13.03
N ALA A 891 -11.13 -19.43 14.15
CA ALA A 891 -12.18 -20.37 14.51
C ALA A 891 -13.41 -20.26 13.61
N LEU A 892 -13.98 -19.05 13.48
CA LEU A 892 -15.18 -18.78 12.69
C LEU A 892 -14.92 -19.02 11.19
N GLY A 893 -13.75 -18.63 10.69
CA GLY A 893 -13.34 -18.92 9.32
C GLY A 893 -13.29 -20.43 9.05
N SER A 894 -12.79 -21.22 10.00
CA SER A 894 -12.72 -22.68 9.88
C SER A 894 -14.11 -23.32 9.81
N ILE A 895 -14.98 -23.04 10.80
CA ILE A 895 -16.30 -23.67 10.85
C ILE A 895 -17.18 -23.24 9.67
N GLU A 896 -17.14 -21.97 9.26
CA GLU A 896 -17.94 -21.50 8.12
C GLU A 896 -17.45 -22.05 6.79
N ALA A 897 -16.14 -22.26 6.61
CA ALA A 897 -15.61 -22.95 5.45
C ALA A 897 -16.06 -24.42 5.40
N ILE A 898 -16.12 -25.09 6.55
CA ILE A 898 -16.64 -26.46 6.67
C ILE A 898 -18.12 -26.49 6.29
N MET A 899 -18.94 -25.59 6.86
CA MET A 899 -20.37 -25.53 6.57
C MET A 899 -20.63 -25.25 5.08
N GLU A 900 -19.89 -24.32 4.48
CA GLU A 900 -20.02 -24.04 3.04
C GLU A 900 -19.64 -25.25 2.18
N HIS A 901 -18.55 -25.97 2.53
CA HIS A 901 -18.16 -27.20 1.82
C HIS A 901 -19.22 -28.30 1.96
N CYS A 902 -19.78 -28.48 3.15
CA CYS A 902 -20.87 -29.43 3.37
C CYS A 902 -22.11 -29.12 2.52
N ALA A 903 -22.50 -27.85 2.42
CA ALA A 903 -23.61 -27.43 1.58
C ALA A 903 -23.36 -27.70 0.09
N MET A 904 -22.15 -27.43 -0.40
CA MET A 904 -21.78 -27.68 -1.79
C MET A 904 -21.83 -29.18 -2.17
N GLU A 905 -21.28 -30.05 -1.32
CA GLU A 905 -21.26 -31.50 -1.58
C GLU A 905 -22.66 -32.14 -1.50
N LEU A 906 -23.56 -31.58 -0.69
CA LEU A 906 -24.95 -32.03 -0.58
C LEU A 906 -25.88 -31.42 -1.65
N ASP A 907 -25.38 -30.51 -2.49
CA ASP A 907 -26.19 -29.66 -3.39
C ASP A 907 -27.36 -28.98 -2.65
N MET A 908 -27.08 -28.49 -1.43
CA MET A 908 -28.05 -27.87 -0.52
C MET A 908 -27.83 -26.36 -0.45
N ASP A 909 -28.90 -25.59 -0.27
CA ASP A 909 -28.75 -24.14 -0.01
C ASP A 909 -27.95 -23.92 1.29
N PRO A 910 -26.85 -23.14 1.25
CA PRO A 910 -26.00 -22.94 2.43
C PRO A 910 -26.70 -22.28 3.61
N ILE A 911 -27.82 -21.57 3.42
CA ILE A 911 -28.63 -21.02 4.52
C ILE A 911 -29.42 -22.15 5.20
N GLU A 912 -30.02 -23.04 4.42
CA GLU A 912 -30.82 -24.17 4.94
C GLU A 912 -29.94 -25.16 5.72
N LEU A 913 -28.75 -25.49 5.21
CA LEU A 913 -27.81 -26.34 5.93
C LEU A 913 -27.39 -25.70 7.27
N ARG A 914 -27.15 -24.39 7.31
CA ARG A 914 -26.81 -23.69 8.56
C ARG A 914 -27.98 -23.69 9.55
N LYS A 915 -29.19 -23.38 9.09
CA LYS A 915 -30.43 -23.40 9.90
C LYS A 915 -30.70 -24.77 10.51
N ALA A 916 -30.48 -25.85 9.74
CA ALA A 916 -30.64 -27.21 10.23
C ALA A 916 -29.71 -27.58 11.40
N ASN A 917 -28.64 -26.81 11.63
CA ASN A 917 -27.64 -27.05 12.67
C ASN A 917 -27.60 -25.96 13.75
N PHE A 918 -28.51 -25.00 13.78
CA PHE A 918 -28.59 -24.02 14.88
C PHE A 918 -29.21 -24.63 16.15
N PRO A 919 -28.83 -24.12 17.34
CA PRO A 919 -29.58 -24.41 18.56
C PRO A 919 -31.05 -23.97 18.45
N GLN A 920 -31.96 -24.74 19.05
CA GLN A 920 -33.41 -24.50 18.95
C GLN A 920 -33.84 -23.10 19.43
N ASP A 921 -33.19 -22.57 20.46
CA ASP A 921 -33.50 -21.25 21.06
C ASP A 921 -32.62 -20.12 20.52
N SER A 922 -31.94 -20.32 19.38
CA SER A 922 -31.02 -19.33 18.81
C SER A 922 -31.79 -18.25 18.01
N PRO A 923 -31.64 -16.95 18.33
CA PRO A 923 -32.26 -15.86 17.55
C PRO A 923 -31.62 -15.67 16.17
N ILE A 924 -30.51 -16.37 15.87
CA ILE A 924 -29.78 -16.24 14.61
C ILE A 924 -30.65 -16.58 13.40
N SER A 925 -31.59 -17.54 13.52
CA SER A 925 -32.50 -17.85 12.41
C SER A 925 -33.41 -16.68 12.10
N GLU A 926 -33.97 -16.03 13.12
CA GLU A 926 -34.84 -14.86 12.96
C GLU A 926 -34.08 -13.70 12.31
N TYR A 927 -32.83 -13.44 12.74
CA TYR A 927 -31.98 -12.42 12.13
C TYR A 927 -31.64 -12.70 10.66
N ILE A 928 -31.47 -13.97 10.29
CA ILE A 928 -31.29 -14.36 8.88
C ILE A 928 -32.57 -14.09 8.08
N ASP A 929 -33.74 -14.35 8.64
CA ASP A 929 -35.03 -14.11 7.97
C ASP A 929 -35.31 -12.60 7.78
N GLU A 930 -35.02 -11.79 8.80
CA GLU A 930 -35.04 -10.33 8.71
C GLU A 930 -34.06 -9.82 7.65
N LEU A 931 -32.81 -10.30 7.67
CA LEU A 931 -31.80 -9.92 6.68
C LEU A 931 -32.18 -10.36 5.26
N THR A 932 -32.77 -11.55 5.12
CA THR A 932 -33.25 -12.10 3.85
C THR A 932 -34.29 -11.19 3.22
N THR A 933 -35.21 -10.70 4.05
CA THR A 933 -36.24 -9.74 3.66
C THR A 933 -35.64 -8.38 3.31
N TRP A 934 -34.85 -7.80 4.22
CA TRP A 934 -34.29 -6.46 4.07
C TRP A 934 -33.34 -6.34 2.86
N ALA A 935 -32.48 -7.35 2.63
CA ALA A 935 -31.50 -7.35 1.55
C ALA A 935 -31.99 -8.00 0.24
N GLU A 936 -33.29 -8.30 0.14
CA GLU A 936 -33.94 -8.99 -1.00
C GLU A 936 -33.16 -10.23 -1.47
N ILE A 937 -32.73 -11.09 -0.55
CA ILE A 937 -31.76 -12.16 -0.83
C ILE A 937 -32.30 -13.14 -1.89
N ASP A 938 -33.55 -13.58 -1.80
CA ASP A 938 -34.12 -14.56 -2.75
C ASP A 938 -34.22 -14.00 -4.17
N LYS A 939 -34.67 -12.75 -4.32
CA LYS A 939 -34.71 -12.04 -5.60
C LYS A 939 -33.30 -11.92 -6.21
N ARG A 940 -32.30 -11.61 -5.38
CA ARG A 940 -30.89 -11.54 -5.82
C ARG A 940 -30.35 -12.90 -6.20
N LYS A 941 -30.67 -13.97 -5.46
CA LYS A 941 -30.32 -15.36 -5.81
C LYS A 941 -30.83 -15.71 -7.21
N GLN A 942 -32.11 -15.45 -7.50
CA GLN A 942 -32.69 -15.70 -8.83
C GLN A 942 -32.02 -14.88 -9.93
N SER A 943 -31.75 -13.60 -9.69
CA SER A 943 -31.00 -12.75 -10.63
C SER A 943 -29.58 -13.29 -10.91
N ILE A 944 -28.90 -13.79 -9.88
CA ILE A 944 -27.56 -14.37 -9.99
C ILE A 944 -27.61 -15.68 -10.80
N LEU A 945 -28.59 -16.55 -10.58
CA LEU A 945 -28.75 -17.79 -11.36
C LEU A 945 -28.95 -17.50 -12.85
N THR A 946 -29.83 -16.56 -13.18
CA THR A 946 -30.04 -16.10 -14.56
C THR A 946 -28.73 -15.55 -15.16
N PHE A 947 -28.07 -14.63 -14.45
CA PHE A 947 -26.79 -14.06 -14.88
C PHE A 947 -25.73 -15.15 -15.12
N ASN A 948 -25.59 -16.10 -14.21
CA ASN A 948 -24.62 -17.19 -14.32
C ASN A 948 -24.95 -18.17 -15.45
N LYS A 949 -26.23 -18.39 -15.77
CA LYS A 949 -26.65 -19.21 -16.93
C LYS A 949 -26.33 -18.52 -18.26
N GLU A 950 -26.50 -17.21 -18.30
CA GLU A 950 -26.31 -16.38 -19.49
C GLU A 950 -24.86 -15.99 -19.75
N ASN A 951 -24.00 -15.97 -18.73
CA ASN A 951 -22.61 -15.50 -18.84
C ASN A 951 -21.62 -16.65 -18.61
N ARG A 952 -20.78 -16.98 -19.61
CA ARG A 952 -19.79 -18.07 -19.48
C ARG A 952 -18.56 -17.66 -18.65
N TRP A 953 -18.08 -16.42 -18.82
CA TRP A 953 -16.77 -15.94 -18.35
C TRP A 953 -16.85 -14.95 -17.18
N LYS A 954 -18.07 -14.51 -16.83
CA LYS A 954 -18.33 -13.73 -15.62
C LYS A 954 -19.37 -14.45 -14.79
N LYS A 955 -19.13 -14.56 -13.48
CA LYS A 955 -20.05 -15.17 -12.53
C LYS A 955 -20.28 -14.22 -11.36
N LYS A 956 -21.46 -14.31 -10.77
CA LYS A 956 -21.81 -13.66 -9.51
C LYS A 956 -22.04 -14.72 -8.44
N GLY A 957 -21.75 -14.38 -7.20
CA GLY A 957 -22.01 -15.20 -6.02
C GLY A 957 -22.60 -14.36 -4.91
N LEU A 958 -23.29 -15.01 -3.98
CA LEU A 958 -23.88 -14.41 -2.79
C LEU A 958 -23.72 -15.41 -1.64
N SER A 959 -23.31 -14.94 -0.48
CA SER A 959 -23.22 -15.75 0.73
C SER A 959 -23.79 -14.96 1.90
N VAL A 960 -24.45 -15.66 2.81
CA VAL A 960 -24.99 -15.14 4.08
C VAL A 960 -24.38 -16.01 5.17
N VAL A 961 -23.58 -15.38 6.03
CA VAL A 961 -22.77 -16.08 7.02
C VAL A 961 -23.19 -15.59 8.41
N PRO A 962 -23.70 -16.48 9.29
CA PRO A 962 -24.00 -16.12 10.66
C PRO A 962 -22.71 -15.94 11.46
N MET A 963 -22.77 -15.13 12.51
CA MET A 963 -21.65 -14.97 13.43
C MET A 963 -22.15 -14.80 14.85
N THR A 964 -21.66 -15.65 15.74
CA THR A 964 -21.71 -15.42 17.19
C THR A 964 -20.30 -15.10 17.65
N TYR A 965 -20.12 -13.99 18.37
CA TYR A 965 -18.81 -13.55 18.85
C TYR A 965 -18.81 -13.51 20.37
N PHE A 966 -17.93 -14.29 21.01
CA PHE A 966 -17.81 -14.28 22.46
C PHE A 966 -17.31 -12.92 22.97
N PHE A 967 -18.08 -12.30 23.86
CA PHE A 967 -17.68 -11.08 24.56
C PHE A 967 -17.49 -11.38 26.05
N GLY A 968 -16.24 -11.28 26.50
CA GLY A 968 -15.89 -11.39 27.92
C GLY A 968 -14.99 -10.23 28.33
N PRO A 969 -15.25 -9.55 29.46
CA PRO A 969 -14.33 -8.56 29.98
C PRO A 969 -13.07 -9.25 30.47
N PHE A 970 -11.93 -8.99 29.82
CA PHE A 970 -10.63 -9.29 30.42
C PHE A 970 -10.36 -8.24 31.49
N GLY A 971 -10.39 -8.64 32.75
CA GLY A 971 -10.22 -7.74 33.90
C GLY A 971 -8.87 -7.00 33.89
N PRO A 972 -8.70 -5.97 34.73
CA PRO A 972 -7.42 -5.28 34.87
C PRO A 972 -6.34 -6.27 35.33
N TRP A 973 -5.30 -6.44 34.52
CA TRP A 973 -4.12 -7.25 34.83
C TRP A 973 -3.18 -6.57 35.84
N VAL A 974 -3.60 -5.42 36.39
CA VAL A 974 -2.92 -4.74 37.49
C VAL A 974 -3.40 -5.37 38.78
N ARG A 975 -2.51 -6.12 39.46
CA ARG A 975 -2.61 -6.24 40.92
C ARG A 975 -2.52 -4.82 41.48
N PHE A 976 -3.66 -4.18 41.70
CA PHE A 976 -3.71 -3.11 42.67
C PHE A 976 -3.39 -3.75 44.02
N CYS A 977 -2.20 -3.47 44.55
CA CYS A 977 -1.99 -3.55 45.99
C CYS A 977 -2.89 -2.48 46.63
N PHE A 978 -4.18 -2.76 46.76
CA PHE A 978 -4.93 -2.20 47.86
C PHE A 978 -4.36 -2.87 49.11
N SER A 979 -3.50 -2.16 49.85
CA SER A 979 -3.38 -2.45 51.27
C SER A 979 -4.78 -2.23 51.84
N THR A 980 -5.46 -3.30 52.20
CA THR A 980 -6.78 -3.31 52.84
C THR A 980 -6.76 -2.73 54.27
N GLU A 981 -5.76 -1.93 54.63
CA GLU A 981 -5.63 -1.30 55.95
C GLU A 981 -5.99 0.20 55.99
N ALA A 982 -6.41 0.82 54.88
CA ALA A 982 -6.79 2.24 54.85
C ALA A 982 -8.31 2.50 54.79
N ILE A 983 -9.14 1.50 55.13
CA ILE A 983 -10.57 1.70 55.43
C ILE A 983 -10.90 0.90 56.69
N LYS A 984 -10.50 1.44 57.84
CA LYS A 984 -11.17 1.30 59.14
C LYS A 984 -10.99 2.58 59.94
#